data_AF-A0A7W0XR11-F1
#
_entry.id   AF-A0A7W0XR11-F1
#
_cell.length_a   1.000
_cell.length_b   1.000
_cell.length_c   1.000
_cell.angle_alpha   90.00
_cell.angle_beta   90.00
_cell.angle_gamma   90.00
#
_symmetry.space_group_name_H-M   'P 1'
#
loop_
_entity.id
_entity.type
_entity.pdbx_description
1 polymer ?
#
loop_
_entity_poly.entity_id
_entity_poly.type
_entity_poly.pdbx_seq_one_letter_code
_entity_poly.pdbx_strand_id
1 'polypeptide(L)'
;MEVSIDGEPVKLASKRVRALLGYLVLREGTEVSRGVLTGLLWGERGENQARASLRQTLSELRGALAGSPENPIRASKEAIAWEKEVAWVDAKVLEAALGSTDDLALAQTAPLLRGDLMEGLSVGEAAFEQWLAGERERFRLLACGIHSRLMKRAEQEGQVEEALAHGLKLLSIDPLQEHVHRALMRFYAAQGRHDAALAQYERCRRELSEQLGVKPELETEDLARSLRTGRRRIETKPEGNAQARIDVDDPKRPALPDRPSIAVLPFTTIGSDQEGGYFAEGVADDIITELSRDKELFVVARRSSFRVAQENGELSAIGSALGVRHNLTGSVRRAGDRLRLSVHLIACETGTEAWAERYYRRLEDLFDVQLDVARTVTSTIAGRLTALADKARAGKSPESFDAYDHVLRAQHYLQHYTRADYARAREHLEKATKADPGYARAHGLLCIASLYDWFWAMTEGGLTDVLTTGDKALALDDQDAKTHLALGVAQLFSHRHDRAIHHFERAITLNPNDDLVAAEHGRLLMYLDRPEEGLERVREAMRLNPYHPNWYWNLEGRCLHTGGRYDEAIAAFERIDAPQFWVEAHLAACHAARGRNEHAARHLSRLKQMRPDFRLSTFRTMLPYRNEDTLERLLESFRMAGIED
;
A
#
# COMPACT_ATOMS: atom_id res chain seq x y z
N MET A 1 27.12 30.07 -6.84
CA MET A 1 28.05 29.07 -7.41
C MET A 1 29.45 29.63 -7.25
N GLU A 2 30.29 28.91 -6.52
CA GLU A 2 31.69 29.24 -6.24
C GLU A 2 32.57 28.19 -6.91
N VAL A 3 33.69 28.61 -7.50
CA VAL A 3 34.65 27.71 -8.14
C VAL A 3 36.02 28.12 -7.66
N SER A 4 36.84 27.15 -7.26
CA SER A 4 38.23 27.39 -6.87
C SER A 4 39.14 26.32 -7.45
N ILE A 5 40.39 26.67 -7.71
CA ILE A 5 41.45 25.76 -8.12
C ILE A 5 42.58 25.94 -7.11
N ASP A 6 42.99 24.87 -6.45
CA ASP A 6 44.00 24.89 -5.38
C ASP A 6 43.71 25.93 -4.27
N GLY A 7 42.42 26.15 -3.99
CA GLY A 7 41.95 27.12 -2.99
C GLY A 7 41.81 28.56 -3.50
N GLU A 8 42.29 28.87 -4.71
CA GLU A 8 42.17 30.20 -5.31
C GLU A 8 40.85 30.35 -6.10
N PRO A 9 40.06 31.41 -5.87
CA PRO A 9 38.75 31.57 -6.50
C PRO A 9 38.86 31.87 -8.01
N VAL A 10 38.08 31.15 -8.82
CA VAL A 10 37.98 31.32 -10.27
C VAL A 10 36.78 32.21 -10.62
N LYS A 11 37.05 33.34 -11.28
CA LYS A 11 35.99 34.29 -11.66
C LYS A 11 35.31 33.90 -12.97
N LEU A 12 34.06 33.43 -12.88
CA LEU A 12 33.21 33.15 -14.03
C LEU A 12 32.19 34.28 -14.27
N ALA A 13 32.56 35.28 -15.07
CA ALA A 13 31.72 36.46 -15.29
C ALA A 13 30.40 36.15 -16.02
N SER A 14 30.46 35.34 -17.08
CA SER A 14 29.30 34.99 -17.91
C SER A 14 28.33 34.08 -17.17
N LYS A 15 27.04 34.46 -17.14
CA LYS A 15 25.97 33.60 -16.60
C LYS A 15 25.85 32.29 -17.39
N ARG A 16 26.05 32.33 -18.72
CA ARG A 16 26.00 31.15 -19.58
C ARG A 16 27.19 30.21 -19.37
N VAL A 17 28.38 30.74 -19.07
CA VAL A 17 29.54 29.91 -18.69
C VAL A 17 29.25 29.18 -17.37
N ARG A 18 28.68 29.88 -16.37
CA ARG A 18 28.28 29.27 -15.10
C ARG A 18 27.19 28.21 -15.26
N ALA A 19 26.19 28.49 -16.09
CA ALA A 19 25.11 27.56 -16.42
C ALA A 19 25.62 26.28 -17.11
N LEU A 20 26.52 26.43 -18.09
CA LEU A 20 27.14 25.30 -18.78
C LEU A 20 27.97 24.45 -17.81
N LEU A 21 28.79 25.08 -16.96
CA LEU A 21 29.58 24.38 -15.95
C LEU A 21 28.69 23.60 -14.99
N GLY A 22 27.70 24.26 -14.38
CA GLY A 22 26.79 23.61 -13.43
C GLY A 22 26.02 22.44 -14.05
N TYR A 23 25.57 22.59 -15.30
CA TYR A 23 24.88 21.51 -16.02
C TYR A 23 25.77 20.28 -16.26
N LEU A 24 27.02 20.50 -16.69
CA LEU A 24 27.95 19.42 -17.00
C LEU A 24 28.45 18.73 -15.72
N VAL A 25 28.77 19.49 -14.67
CA VAL A 25 29.30 18.96 -13.40
C VAL A 25 28.27 18.10 -12.68
N LEU A 26 27.00 18.50 -12.64
CA LEU A 26 25.93 17.69 -12.03
C LEU A 26 25.70 16.36 -12.78
N ARG A 27 26.16 16.28 -14.04
CA ARG A 27 26.06 15.13 -14.94
C ARG A 27 27.44 14.55 -15.28
N GLU A 28 28.38 14.57 -14.34
CA GLU A 28 29.72 14.02 -14.56
C GLU A 28 29.69 12.60 -15.15
N GLY A 29 30.61 12.34 -16.08
CA GLY A 29 30.67 11.10 -16.84
C GLY A 29 29.57 10.89 -17.87
N THR A 30 28.63 11.82 -18.04
CA THR A 30 27.57 11.74 -19.05
C THR A 30 27.95 12.53 -20.29
N GLU A 31 27.89 11.91 -21.46
CA GLU A 31 28.06 12.63 -22.73
C GLU A 31 26.77 13.35 -23.11
N VAL A 32 26.85 14.67 -23.25
CA VAL A 32 25.72 15.52 -23.62
C VAL A 32 25.93 16.00 -25.05
N SER A 33 24.95 15.75 -25.92
CA SER A 33 25.04 16.21 -27.31
C SER A 33 25.08 17.74 -27.38
N ARG A 34 25.81 18.27 -28.35
CA ARG A 34 25.88 19.73 -28.57
C ARG A 34 24.52 20.33 -28.88
N GLY A 35 23.63 19.56 -29.54
CA GLY A 35 22.24 19.97 -29.82
C GLY A 35 21.43 20.22 -28.55
N VAL A 36 21.54 19.33 -27.57
CA VAL A 36 20.89 19.48 -26.25
C VAL A 36 21.42 20.73 -25.56
N LEU A 37 22.74 20.93 -25.50
CA LEU A 37 23.33 22.12 -24.87
C LEU A 37 22.93 23.42 -25.57
N THR A 38 22.83 23.41 -26.91
CA THR A 38 22.34 24.58 -27.64
C THR A 38 20.88 24.89 -27.39
N GLY A 39 20.01 23.87 -27.37
CA GLY A 39 18.59 24.05 -27.06
C GLY A 39 18.34 24.46 -25.61
N LEU A 40 19.20 24.01 -24.69
CA LEU A 40 19.13 24.35 -23.28
C LEU A 40 19.46 25.82 -23.02
N LEU A 41 20.55 26.34 -23.60
CA LEU A 41 21.13 27.65 -23.26
C LEU A 41 20.90 28.75 -24.30
N TRP A 42 20.35 28.42 -25.46
CA TRP A 42 20.10 29.32 -26.60
C TRP A 42 18.90 28.85 -27.44
N GLY A 43 17.81 28.42 -26.81
CA GLY A 43 16.66 27.80 -27.49
C GLY A 43 15.95 28.73 -28.48
N GLU A 44 15.99 30.04 -28.24
CA GLU A 44 15.36 31.04 -29.13
C GLU A 44 16.25 31.46 -30.32
N ARG A 45 17.50 30.99 -30.38
CA ARG A 45 18.45 31.36 -31.44
C ARG A 45 18.44 30.33 -32.57
N GLY A 46 18.68 30.82 -33.79
CA GLY A 46 18.92 29.94 -34.94
C GLY A 46 20.14 29.03 -34.71
N GLU A 47 20.07 27.79 -35.20
CA GLU A 47 21.01 26.69 -34.93
C GLU A 47 22.49 27.07 -35.11
N ASN A 48 22.82 27.79 -36.19
CA ASN A 48 24.19 28.22 -36.49
C ASN A 48 24.73 29.23 -35.45
N GLN A 49 23.89 30.16 -34.99
CA GLN A 49 24.26 31.14 -33.97
C GLN A 49 24.38 30.50 -32.59
N ALA A 50 23.50 29.56 -32.28
CA ALA A 50 23.56 28.79 -31.03
C ALA A 50 24.85 27.96 -30.94
N ARG A 51 25.22 27.26 -32.03
CA ARG A 51 26.50 26.51 -32.12
C ARG A 51 27.73 27.40 -32.00
N ALA A 52 27.72 28.58 -32.61
CA ALA A 52 28.80 29.55 -32.46
C ALA A 52 28.93 30.03 -30.99
N SER A 53 27.79 30.32 -30.35
CA SER A 53 27.74 30.73 -28.94
C SER A 53 28.22 29.63 -27.99
N LEU A 54 27.87 28.37 -28.26
CA LEU A 54 28.37 27.21 -27.50
C LEU A 54 29.88 27.08 -27.61
N ARG A 55 30.46 27.21 -28.82
CA ARG A 55 31.93 27.17 -29.01
C ARG A 55 32.64 28.26 -28.21
N GLN A 56 32.12 29.48 -28.25
CA GLN A 56 32.69 30.60 -27.50
C GLN A 56 32.60 30.35 -25.98
N THR A 57 31.43 29.95 -25.49
CA THR A 57 31.20 29.65 -24.06
C THR A 57 32.11 28.53 -23.57
N LEU A 58 32.32 27.49 -24.39
CA LEU A 58 33.21 26.39 -24.07
C LEU A 58 34.69 26.82 -24.05
N SER A 59 35.09 27.73 -24.94
CA SER A 59 36.43 28.32 -24.96
C SER A 59 36.68 29.18 -23.73
N GLU A 60 35.70 30.01 -23.34
CA GLU A 60 35.76 30.82 -22.12
C GLU A 60 35.85 29.94 -20.87
N LEU A 61 35.05 28.87 -20.79
CA LEU A 61 35.09 27.92 -19.68
C LEU A 61 36.44 27.21 -19.58
N ARG A 62 37.00 26.74 -20.69
CA ARG A 62 38.34 26.12 -20.72
C ARG A 62 39.45 27.08 -20.31
N GLY A 63 39.37 28.34 -20.76
CA GLY A 63 40.32 29.37 -20.35
C GLY A 63 40.27 29.63 -18.83
N ALA A 64 39.07 29.67 -18.25
CA ALA A 64 38.90 29.84 -16.82
C ALA A 64 39.40 28.65 -15.99
N LEU A 65 39.38 27.43 -16.55
CA LEU A 65 39.83 26.20 -15.90
C LEU A 65 41.27 25.79 -16.27
N ALA A 66 42.03 26.63 -16.97
CA ALA A 66 43.36 26.29 -17.49
C ALA A 66 44.40 26.00 -16.38
N GLY A 67 44.15 26.44 -15.15
CA GLY A 67 45.00 26.13 -13.98
C GLY A 67 44.74 24.76 -13.35
N SER A 68 43.76 24.00 -13.84
CA SER A 68 43.43 22.67 -13.31
C SER A 68 44.53 21.64 -13.66
N PRO A 69 44.88 20.71 -12.74
CA PRO A 69 45.90 19.67 -12.99
C PRO A 69 45.53 18.74 -14.16
N GLU A 70 44.24 18.44 -14.29
CA GLU A 70 43.67 17.62 -15.36
C GLU A 70 42.68 18.45 -16.19
N ASN A 71 42.47 18.08 -17.46
CA ASN A 71 41.47 18.72 -18.30
C ASN A 71 40.08 18.12 -17.99
N PRO A 72 39.18 18.86 -17.32
CA PRO A 72 37.92 18.28 -16.86
C PRO A 72 36.85 18.18 -17.94
N ILE A 73 37.09 18.76 -19.14
CA ILE A 73 36.09 18.83 -20.22
C ILE A 73 36.57 18.05 -21.44
N ARG A 74 35.93 16.90 -21.66
CA ARG A 74 36.03 16.15 -22.92
C ARG A 74 35.02 16.71 -23.92
N ALA A 75 35.49 17.09 -25.10
CA ALA A 75 34.60 17.53 -26.18
C ALA A 75 34.97 16.84 -27.49
N SER A 76 33.98 16.20 -28.11
CA SER A 76 34.06 15.66 -29.46
C SER A 76 33.33 16.59 -30.45
N LYS A 77 33.21 16.16 -31.71
CA LYS A 77 32.38 16.86 -32.71
C LYS A 77 30.89 16.82 -32.36
N GLU A 78 30.45 15.80 -31.64
CA GLU A 78 29.03 15.50 -31.41
C GLU A 78 28.59 15.81 -29.97
N ALA A 79 29.47 15.60 -28.99
CA ALA A 79 29.13 15.67 -27.57
C ALA A 79 30.19 16.39 -26.73
N ILE A 80 29.78 16.76 -25.53
CA ILE A 80 30.60 17.38 -24.48
C ILE A 80 30.28 16.65 -23.17
N ALA A 81 31.31 16.32 -22.39
CA ALA A 81 31.20 15.67 -21.10
C ALA A 81 32.12 16.33 -20.07
N TRP A 82 31.70 16.31 -18.81
CA TRP A 82 32.58 16.52 -17.67
C TRP A 82 33.16 15.16 -17.25
N GLU A 83 34.47 15.08 -17.06
CA GLU A 83 35.12 13.83 -16.63
C GLU A 83 34.73 13.48 -15.18
N LYS A 84 34.67 12.19 -14.85
CA LYS A 84 34.28 11.75 -13.51
C LYS A 84 35.39 12.02 -12.51
N GLU A 85 35.03 12.43 -11.29
CA GLU A 85 35.94 12.51 -10.13
C GLU A 85 37.12 13.49 -10.29
N VAL A 86 37.12 14.32 -11.34
CA VAL A 86 38.18 15.33 -11.60
C VAL A 86 38.02 16.60 -10.76
N ALA A 87 36.90 16.73 -10.03
CA ALA A 87 36.65 17.87 -9.17
C ALA A 87 35.83 17.46 -7.94
N TRP A 88 36.12 18.10 -6.81
CA TRP A 88 35.28 18.01 -5.63
C TRP A 88 34.04 18.90 -5.81
N VAL A 89 32.85 18.33 -5.66
CA VAL A 89 31.57 19.01 -5.87
C VAL A 89 30.70 18.83 -4.64
N ASP A 90 30.41 19.90 -3.92
CA ASP A 90 29.59 19.91 -2.71
C ASP A 90 28.24 19.20 -2.89
N ALA A 91 27.54 19.49 -3.98
CA ALA A 91 26.29 18.85 -4.38
C ALA A 91 26.42 17.32 -4.51
N LYS A 92 27.52 16.81 -5.07
CA LYS A 92 27.76 15.37 -5.22
C LYS A 92 28.14 14.71 -3.89
N VAL A 93 28.92 15.42 -3.06
CA VAL A 93 29.27 14.97 -1.71
C VAL A 93 28.01 14.81 -0.86
N LEU A 94 27.09 15.76 -0.94
CA LEU A 94 25.79 15.70 -0.27
C LEU A 94 24.91 14.54 -0.77
N GLU A 95 24.88 14.29 -2.09
CA GLU A 95 24.21 13.12 -2.69
C GLU A 95 24.77 11.80 -2.16
N ALA A 96 26.09 11.67 -2.12
CA ALA A 96 26.76 10.46 -1.63
C ALA A 96 26.58 10.27 -0.13
N ALA A 97 26.65 11.35 0.66
CA ALA A 97 26.52 11.29 2.11
C ALA A 97 25.14 10.77 2.55
N LEU A 98 24.06 11.21 1.89
CA LEU A 98 22.71 10.73 2.22
C LEU A 98 22.55 9.21 1.99
N GLY A 99 23.24 8.65 0.98
CA GLY A 99 23.25 7.22 0.69
C GLY A 99 24.19 6.38 1.57
N SER A 100 25.08 7.01 2.34
CA SER A 100 26.00 6.32 3.26
C SER A 100 25.26 5.85 4.52
N THR A 101 25.68 4.75 5.15
CA THR A 101 25.19 4.35 6.48
C THR A 101 25.89 5.08 7.64
N ASP A 102 26.93 5.86 7.33
CA ASP A 102 27.70 6.61 8.32
C ASP A 102 27.04 7.96 8.64
N ASP A 103 26.28 8.00 9.72
CA ASP A 103 25.62 9.21 10.19
C ASP A 103 26.60 10.28 10.69
N LEU A 104 27.83 9.91 11.08
CA LEU A 104 28.84 10.87 11.52
C LEU A 104 29.41 11.62 10.31
N ALA A 105 29.69 10.89 9.22
CA ALA A 105 30.04 11.50 7.94
C ALA A 105 28.89 12.38 7.41
N LEU A 106 27.63 11.97 7.58
CA LEU A 106 26.47 12.78 7.22
C LEU A 106 26.41 14.10 8.01
N ALA A 107 26.64 14.04 9.32
CA ALA A 107 26.67 15.24 10.17
C ALA A 107 27.79 16.21 9.77
N GLN A 108 28.96 15.69 9.38
CA GLN A 108 30.09 16.49 8.92
C GLN A 108 29.87 17.15 7.56
N THR A 109 29.02 16.58 6.70
CA THR A 109 28.73 17.12 5.36
C THR A 109 27.53 18.06 5.34
N ALA A 110 26.60 17.96 6.30
CA ALA A 110 25.42 18.84 6.39
C ALA A 110 25.72 20.37 6.33
N PRO A 111 26.83 20.89 6.90
CA PRO A 111 27.21 22.31 6.76
C PRO A 111 27.46 22.78 5.32
N LEU A 112 27.59 21.87 4.34
CA LEU A 112 27.67 22.21 2.92
C LEU A 112 26.34 22.73 2.37
N LEU A 113 25.21 22.50 3.07
CA LEU A 113 23.89 23.04 2.72
C LEU A 113 23.79 24.54 3.04
N ARG A 114 24.33 25.38 2.15
CA ARG A 114 24.38 26.84 2.33
C ARG A 114 23.17 27.60 1.78
N GLY A 115 22.40 27.00 0.87
CA GLY A 115 21.28 27.66 0.19
C GLY A 115 20.76 26.85 -0.99
N ASP A 116 19.98 27.48 -1.87
CA ASP A 116 19.46 26.83 -3.08
C ASP A 116 20.59 26.49 -4.07
N LEU A 117 20.45 25.37 -4.77
CA LEU A 117 21.39 24.99 -5.82
C LEU A 117 21.56 26.13 -6.85
N MET A 118 22.80 26.59 -7.02
CA MET A 118 23.17 27.70 -7.89
C MET A 118 22.27 28.93 -7.68
N GLU A 119 22.05 29.32 -6.42
CA GLU A 119 21.24 30.48 -6.05
C GLU A 119 21.60 31.74 -6.87
N GLY A 120 20.58 32.46 -7.32
CA GLY A 120 20.71 33.68 -8.14
C GLY A 120 21.12 33.49 -9.60
N LEU A 121 21.39 32.25 -10.05
CA LEU A 121 21.68 31.97 -11.46
C LEU A 121 20.38 31.91 -12.27
N SER A 122 20.35 32.66 -13.37
CA SER A 122 19.32 32.64 -14.41
C SER A 122 19.94 33.08 -15.73
N VAL A 123 19.60 32.40 -16.83
CA VAL A 123 20.08 32.72 -18.19
C VAL A 123 18.97 33.18 -19.12
N GLY A 124 17.72 33.16 -18.67
CA GLY A 124 16.56 33.67 -19.42
C GLY A 124 16.09 32.74 -20.53
N GLU A 125 16.45 31.45 -20.48
CA GLU A 125 16.08 30.44 -21.47
C GLU A 125 15.16 29.42 -20.80
N ALA A 126 13.93 29.26 -21.31
CA ALA A 126 12.91 28.44 -20.66
C ALA A 126 13.38 26.99 -20.36
N ALA A 127 14.10 26.37 -21.29
CA ALA A 127 14.62 25.01 -21.11
C ALA A 127 15.62 24.90 -19.95
N PHE A 128 16.51 25.87 -19.80
CA PHE A 128 17.46 25.91 -18.69
C PHE A 128 16.77 26.23 -17.36
N GLU A 129 15.86 27.21 -17.34
CA GLU A 129 15.14 27.57 -16.11
C GLU A 129 14.28 26.40 -15.60
N GLN A 130 13.63 25.66 -16.51
CA GLN A 130 12.88 24.44 -16.17
C GLN A 130 13.78 23.34 -15.61
N TRP A 131 14.93 23.08 -16.26
CA TRP A 131 15.91 22.12 -15.75
C TRP A 131 16.43 22.52 -14.36
N LEU A 132 16.83 23.78 -14.19
CA LEU A 132 17.37 24.27 -12.91
C LEU A 132 16.32 24.27 -11.80
N ALA A 133 15.06 24.56 -12.11
CA ALA A 133 13.97 24.43 -11.16
C ALA A 133 13.81 22.97 -10.68
N GLY A 134 13.89 22.01 -11.59
CA GLY A 134 13.85 20.58 -11.26
C GLY A 134 15.02 20.14 -10.39
N GLU A 135 16.25 20.56 -10.71
CA GLU A 135 17.42 20.25 -9.88
C GLU A 135 17.35 20.92 -8.50
N ARG A 136 16.92 22.20 -8.42
CA ARG A 136 16.73 22.88 -7.12
C ARG A 136 15.74 22.15 -6.25
N GLU A 137 14.63 21.68 -6.81
CA GLU A 137 13.66 20.88 -6.07
C GLU A 137 14.26 19.55 -5.58
N ARG A 138 14.99 18.84 -6.46
CA ARG A 138 15.71 17.61 -6.08
C ARG A 138 16.68 17.83 -4.92
N PHE A 139 17.43 18.95 -4.93
CA PHE A 139 18.35 19.30 -3.85
C PHE A 139 17.66 19.73 -2.55
N ARG A 140 16.48 20.38 -2.62
CA ARG A 140 15.69 20.67 -1.41
C ARG A 140 15.19 19.38 -0.76
N LEU A 141 14.75 18.41 -1.56
CA LEU A 141 14.36 17.09 -1.04
C LEU A 141 15.55 16.36 -0.42
N LEU A 142 16.73 16.44 -1.04
CA LEU A 142 17.97 15.91 -0.47
C LEU A 142 18.28 16.57 0.88
N ALA A 143 18.21 17.89 0.98
CA ALA A 143 18.42 18.63 2.23
C ALA A 143 17.42 18.21 3.32
N CYS A 144 16.16 18.00 2.96
CA CYS A 144 15.15 17.43 3.86
C CYS A 144 15.52 16.02 4.32
N GLY A 145 16.00 15.15 3.43
CA GLY A 145 16.46 13.80 3.78
C GLY A 145 17.61 13.83 4.79
N ILE A 146 18.62 14.68 4.58
CA ILE A 146 19.76 14.84 5.49
C ILE A 146 19.29 15.31 6.86
N HIS A 147 18.52 16.39 6.94
CA HIS A 147 18.08 16.94 8.23
C HIS A 147 17.08 16.03 8.95
N SER A 148 16.24 15.29 8.24
CA SER A 148 15.33 14.29 8.84
C SER A 148 16.12 13.15 9.50
N ARG A 149 17.14 12.63 8.81
CA ARG A 149 18.00 11.57 9.35
C ARG A 149 18.81 12.03 10.55
N LEU A 150 19.43 13.21 10.48
CA LEU A 150 20.19 13.78 11.60
C LEU A 150 19.28 14.10 12.81
N MET A 151 18.07 14.60 12.57
CA MET A 151 17.08 14.82 13.62
C MET A 151 16.69 13.52 14.33
N LYS A 152 16.43 12.44 13.57
CA LYS A 152 16.06 11.12 14.12
C LYS A 152 17.21 10.51 14.94
N ARG A 153 18.44 10.62 14.44
CA ARG A 153 19.63 10.17 15.18
C ARG A 153 19.80 10.94 16.49
N ALA A 154 19.76 12.27 16.44
CA ALA A 154 19.89 13.10 17.63
C ALA A 154 18.79 12.80 18.66
N GLU A 155 17.56 12.51 18.22
CA GLU A 155 16.48 12.04 19.09
C GLU A 155 16.81 10.70 19.77
N GLN A 156 17.34 9.72 19.03
CA GLN A 156 17.73 8.41 19.56
C GLN A 156 18.91 8.49 20.54
N GLU A 157 19.87 9.38 20.30
CA GLU A 157 21.01 9.63 21.18
C GLU A 157 20.65 10.52 22.40
N GLY A 158 19.41 11.00 22.49
CA GLY A 158 18.95 11.90 23.56
C GLY A 158 19.50 13.32 23.45
N GLN A 159 20.07 13.69 22.30
CA GLN A 159 20.62 15.02 22.01
C GLN A 159 19.50 15.96 21.53
N VAL A 160 18.63 16.35 22.47
CA VAL A 160 17.41 17.12 22.17
C VAL A 160 17.68 18.46 21.47
N GLU A 161 18.76 19.17 21.84
CA GLU A 161 19.11 20.45 21.20
C GLU A 161 19.53 20.29 19.73
N GLU A 162 20.25 19.21 19.40
CA GLU A 162 20.65 18.92 18.03
C GLU A 162 19.44 18.49 17.18
N ALA A 163 18.54 17.67 17.76
CA ALA A 163 17.29 17.30 17.13
C ALA A 163 16.39 18.53 16.85
N LEU A 164 16.31 19.47 17.81
CA LEU A 164 15.62 20.75 17.63
C LEU A 164 16.22 21.57 16.49
N ALA A 165 17.56 21.68 16.42
CA ALA A 165 18.24 22.45 15.38
C ALA A 165 17.93 21.91 13.97
N HIS A 166 17.97 20.59 13.80
CA HIS A 166 17.63 19.95 12.52
C HIS A 166 16.13 20.05 12.19
N GLY A 167 15.23 19.88 13.16
CA GLY A 167 13.81 20.09 12.95
C GLY A 167 13.46 21.52 12.56
N LEU A 168 14.11 22.53 13.14
CA LEU A 168 13.95 23.92 12.73
C LEU A 168 14.46 24.16 11.30
N LYS A 169 15.55 23.49 10.89
CA LYS A 169 16.06 23.58 9.53
C LYS A 169 15.12 22.95 8.52
N LEU A 170 14.51 21.81 8.84
CA LEU A 170 13.43 21.21 8.04
C LEU A 170 12.27 22.18 7.84
N LEU A 171 11.78 22.79 8.92
CA LEU A 171 10.68 23.76 8.83
C LEU A 171 11.05 25.08 8.15
N SER A 172 12.34 25.37 8.00
CA SER A 172 12.80 26.49 7.17
C SER A 172 12.76 26.19 5.68
N ILE A 173 12.90 24.91 5.30
CA ILE A 173 12.80 24.43 3.91
C ILE A 173 11.33 24.24 3.55
N ASP A 174 10.58 23.58 4.43
CA ASP A 174 9.16 23.30 4.25
C ASP A 174 8.41 23.50 5.59
N PRO A 175 7.78 24.67 5.79
CA PRO A 175 7.02 24.98 7.00
C PRO A 175 5.80 24.08 7.22
N LEU A 176 5.39 23.28 6.24
CA LEU A 176 4.15 22.49 6.25
C LEU A 176 4.35 21.07 6.78
N GLN A 177 5.56 20.70 7.17
CA GLN A 177 5.85 19.37 7.74
C GLN A 177 5.33 19.24 9.17
N GLU A 178 4.04 18.92 9.30
CA GLU A 178 3.34 18.81 10.58
C GLU A 178 3.95 17.77 11.54
N HIS A 179 4.45 16.65 11.02
CA HIS A 179 5.17 15.66 11.84
C HIS A 179 6.43 16.25 12.50
N VAL A 180 7.16 17.15 11.82
CA VAL A 180 8.32 17.86 12.39
C VAL A 180 7.87 18.85 13.45
N HIS A 181 6.76 19.58 13.22
CA HIS A 181 6.17 20.44 14.25
C HIS A 181 5.84 19.66 15.52
N ARG A 182 5.21 18.48 15.40
CA ARG A 182 4.92 17.60 16.55
C ARG A 182 6.17 17.13 17.27
N ALA A 183 7.21 16.73 16.54
CA ALA A 183 8.47 16.33 17.16
C ALA A 183 9.11 17.48 17.94
N LEU A 184 9.16 18.69 17.35
CA LEU A 184 9.62 19.90 18.07
C LEU A 184 8.76 20.21 19.30
N MET A 185 7.43 20.01 19.24
CA MET A 185 6.56 20.14 20.41
C MET A 185 6.95 19.16 21.52
N ARG A 186 7.24 17.89 21.18
CA ARG A 186 7.71 16.87 22.14
C ARG A 186 9.07 17.23 22.73
N PHE A 187 10.02 17.70 21.90
CA PHE A 187 11.35 18.12 22.34
C PHE A 187 11.29 19.31 23.31
N TYR A 188 10.50 20.35 22.99
CA TYR A 188 10.28 21.47 23.91
C TYR A 188 9.62 21.01 25.22
N ALA A 189 8.64 20.12 25.15
CA ALA A 189 7.99 19.58 26.35
C ALA A 189 8.95 18.76 27.22
N ALA A 190 9.84 17.95 26.61
CA ALA A 190 10.85 17.16 27.31
C ALA A 190 11.87 18.04 28.07
N GLN A 191 12.12 19.26 27.58
CA GLN A 191 12.94 20.26 28.27
C GLN A 191 12.17 21.09 29.32
N GLY A 192 10.90 20.77 29.59
CA GLY A 192 10.02 21.56 30.47
C GLY A 192 9.56 22.89 29.85
N ARG A 193 9.88 23.16 28.58
CA ARG A 193 9.53 24.39 27.85
C ARG A 193 8.13 24.27 27.22
N HIS A 194 7.11 24.05 28.05
CA HIS A 194 5.74 23.83 27.59
C HIS A 194 5.17 25.03 26.79
N ASP A 195 5.52 26.26 27.16
CA ASP A 195 5.09 27.45 26.41
C ASP A 195 5.70 27.48 25.00
N ALA A 196 6.95 27.03 24.84
CA ALA A 196 7.58 26.89 23.53
C ALA A 196 6.93 25.78 22.70
N ALA A 197 6.53 24.67 23.33
CA ALA A 197 5.79 23.60 22.66
C ALA A 197 4.41 24.09 22.16
N LEU A 198 3.67 24.85 22.96
CA LEU A 198 2.39 25.42 22.52
C LEU A 198 2.57 26.53 21.48
N ALA A 199 3.63 27.34 21.56
CA ALA A 199 3.98 28.30 20.52
C ALA A 199 4.30 27.59 19.19
N GLN A 200 4.97 26.43 19.25
CA GLN A 200 5.23 25.60 18.07
C GLN A 200 3.94 25.05 17.46
N TYR A 201 2.97 24.62 18.29
CA TYR A 201 1.63 24.26 17.82
C TYR A 201 0.92 25.42 17.11
N GLU A 202 0.93 26.62 17.70
CA GLU A 202 0.30 27.79 17.07
C GLU A 202 1.00 28.18 15.76
N ARG A 203 2.33 27.99 15.68
CA ARG A 203 3.07 28.15 14.43
C ARG A 203 2.60 27.13 13.41
N CYS A 204 2.56 25.84 13.75
CA CYS A 204 2.04 24.78 12.89
C CYS A 204 0.63 25.12 12.38
N ARG A 205 -0.30 25.46 13.28
CA ARG A 205 -1.67 25.85 12.94
C ARG A 205 -1.71 27.06 12.02
N ARG A 206 -0.86 28.06 12.24
CA ARG A 206 -0.79 29.26 11.39
C ARG A 206 -0.26 28.93 10.01
N GLU A 207 0.87 28.23 9.89
CA GLU A 207 1.46 27.86 8.59
C GLU A 207 0.47 27.01 7.77
N LEU A 208 -0.18 26.02 8.40
CA LEU A 208 -1.20 25.19 7.76
C LEU A 208 -2.44 26.00 7.38
N SER A 209 -2.88 26.94 8.22
CA SER A 209 -4.04 27.77 7.92
C SER A 209 -3.76 28.79 6.82
N GLU A 210 -2.59 29.43 6.82
CA GLU A 210 -2.23 30.49 5.88
C GLU A 210 -1.87 29.92 4.51
N GLN A 211 -1.10 28.83 4.47
CA GLN A 211 -0.62 28.26 3.21
C GLN A 211 -1.58 27.21 2.62
N LEU A 212 -2.33 26.50 3.48
CA LEU A 212 -3.19 25.39 3.04
C LEU A 212 -4.67 25.57 3.38
N GLY A 213 -5.05 26.55 4.22
CA GLY A 213 -6.43 26.74 4.64
C GLY A 213 -6.97 25.61 5.54
N VAL A 214 -6.09 24.81 6.14
CA VAL A 214 -6.46 23.64 6.95
C VAL A 214 -6.07 23.82 8.42
N LYS A 215 -6.67 23.02 9.29
CA LYS A 215 -6.25 22.86 10.68
C LYS A 215 -5.23 21.73 10.80
N PRO A 216 -4.41 21.70 11.87
CA PRO A 216 -3.55 20.57 12.20
C PRO A 216 -4.32 19.24 12.28
N GLU A 217 -3.63 18.14 11.98
CA GLU A 217 -4.02 16.75 12.22
C GLU A 217 -4.47 16.51 13.67
N LEU A 218 -5.36 15.53 13.85
CA LEU A 218 -5.89 15.16 15.18
C LEU A 218 -4.80 14.81 16.18
N GLU A 219 -3.74 14.10 15.78
CA GLU A 219 -2.63 13.76 16.69
C GLU A 219 -1.87 15.02 17.15
N THR A 220 -1.75 16.04 16.30
CA THR A 220 -1.14 17.33 16.68
C THR A 220 -2.05 18.13 17.61
N GLU A 221 -3.35 18.14 17.33
CA GLU A 221 -4.35 18.75 18.22
C GLU A 221 -4.42 18.05 19.57
N ASP A 222 -4.33 16.72 19.61
CA ASP A 222 -4.32 15.89 20.81
C ASP A 222 -3.05 16.11 21.62
N LEU A 223 -1.88 16.18 20.97
CA LEU A 223 -0.63 16.55 21.63
C LEU A 223 -0.74 17.95 22.25
N ALA A 224 -1.25 18.94 21.52
CA ALA A 224 -1.47 20.28 22.06
C ALA A 224 -2.48 20.27 23.23
N ARG A 225 -3.55 19.46 23.15
CA ARG A 225 -4.51 19.27 24.25
C ARG A 225 -3.82 18.65 25.47
N SER A 226 -2.98 17.64 25.28
CA SER A 226 -2.21 16.98 26.34
C SER A 226 -1.21 17.92 27.01
N LEU A 227 -0.59 18.82 26.25
CA LEU A 227 0.34 19.83 26.78
C LEU A 227 -0.42 20.91 27.58
N ARG A 228 -1.63 21.27 27.13
CA ARG A 228 -2.54 22.18 27.86
C ARG A 228 -3.08 21.54 29.16
N THR A 229 -3.40 20.25 29.14
CA THR A 229 -3.93 19.52 30.31
C THR A 229 -2.83 19.03 31.26
N GLY A 230 -1.61 18.78 30.76
CA GLY A 230 -0.42 18.50 31.57
C GLY A 230 -0.08 19.65 32.52
N ARG A 231 -0.37 20.89 32.12
CA ARG A 231 -0.33 22.08 32.99
C ARG A 231 -1.35 22.01 34.15
N ARG A 232 -2.47 21.31 33.95
CA ARG A 232 -3.55 21.10 34.93
C ARG A 232 -3.32 19.88 35.83
N ARG A 233 -2.47 18.93 35.42
CA ARG A 233 -2.27 17.64 36.10
C ARG A 233 -1.17 17.65 37.17
N ILE A 234 -0.44 18.75 37.32
CA ILE A 234 0.49 18.95 38.46
C ILE A 234 -0.27 19.05 39.80
N GLU A 235 -1.59 19.24 39.80
CA GLU A 235 -2.38 19.36 41.04
C GLU A 235 -3.20 18.12 41.44
N THR A 236 -3.28 17.03 40.67
CA THR A 236 -3.97 15.80 41.16
C THR A 236 -3.49 14.50 40.47
N LYS A 237 -2.89 13.60 41.25
CA LYS A 237 -2.76 12.14 41.00
C LYS A 237 -4.07 11.43 41.45
N PRO A 238 -4.38 10.14 41.13
CA PRO A 238 -3.58 9.05 40.51
C PRO A 238 -4.27 8.34 39.30
N GLU A 239 -3.56 7.73 38.33
CA GLU A 239 -3.14 6.31 38.09
C GLU A 239 -4.03 5.47 37.11
N GLY A 240 -3.35 4.66 36.27
CA GLY A 240 -3.87 3.63 35.34
C GLY A 240 -4.06 4.11 33.88
N ASN A 241 -3.55 3.49 32.81
CA ASN A 241 -3.04 2.13 32.60
C ASN A 241 -2.09 2.04 31.37
N ALA A 242 -1.23 1.02 31.45
CA ALA A 242 -0.18 0.47 30.58
C ALA A 242 -0.05 0.86 29.08
N GLN A 243 1.16 1.29 28.72
CA GLN A 243 1.77 1.16 27.40
C GLN A 243 2.23 -0.29 27.19
N ALA A 244 1.82 -0.95 26.11
CA ALA A 244 2.46 -2.18 25.66
C ALA A 244 3.68 -1.81 24.79
N ARG A 245 4.88 -2.19 25.25
CA ARG A 245 6.11 -2.26 24.46
C ARG A 245 6.12 -3.57 23.67
N ILE A 246 6.62 -3.56 22.44
CA ILE A 246 6.80 -4.78 21.64
C ILE A 246 8.25 -5.26 21.79
N ASP A 247 8.41 -6.48 22.28
CA ASP A 247 9.63 -7.28 22.21
C ASP A 247 9.79 -7.89 20.81
N VAL A 248 11.03 -8.03 20.34
CA VAL A 248 11.40 -8.43 18.98
C VAL A 248 11.16 -9.93 18.70
N ASP A 249 10.78 -10.74 19.71
CA ASP A 249 10.75 -12.20 19.68
C ASP A 249 9.34 -12.84 19.86
N ASP A 250 8.26 -12.21 19.38
CA ASP A 250 6.92 -12.82 19.47
C ASP A 250 6.77 -14.04 18.50
N PRO A 251 6.54 -15.27 19.01
CA PRO A 251 6.40 -16.50 18.20
C PRO A 251 5.14 -16.54 17.30
N LYS A 252 4.30 -15.49 17.30
CA LYS A 252 3.10 -15.39 16.45
C LYS A 252 3.29 -14.63 15.13
N ARG A 253 4.49 -14.13 14.81
CA ARG A 253 4.71 -13.36 13.57
C ARG A 253 4.66 -14.26 12.32
N PRO A 254 3.94 -13.87 11.25
CA PRO A 254 3.97 -14.60 9.98
C PRO A 254 5.39 -14.63 9.40
N ALA A 255 5.91 -15.81 9.08
CA ALA A 255 7.23 -15.96 8.46
C ALA A 255 7.28 -15.30 7.07
N LEU A 256 8.37 -14.61 6.72
CA LEU A 256 8.53 -13.99 5.40
C LEU A 256 8.40 -15.02 4.27
N PRO A 257 7.66 -14.73 3.19
CA PRO A 257 7.51 -15.65 2.05
C PRO A 257 8.79 -15.66 1.20
N ASP A 258 9.02 -16.72 0.43
CA ASP A 258 10.23 -16.84 -0.42
C ASP A 258 10.25 -15.82 -1.57
N ARG A 259 9.09 -15.45 -2.08
CA ARG A 259 8.92 -14.46 -3.16
C ARG A 259 8.87 -13.02 -2.63
N PRO A 260 9.15 -11.99 -3.46
CA PRO A 260 8.97 -10.58 -3.09
C PRO A 260 7.58 -10.34 -2.50
N SER A 261 7.51 -9.57 -1.41
CA SER A 261 6.27 -9.41 -0.64
C SER A 261 5.96 -7.96 -0.31
N ILE A 262 4.69 -7.63 -0.39
CA ILE A 262 4.19 -6.26 -0.24
C ILE A 262 2.85 -6.21 0.50
N ALA A 263 2.67 -5.18 1.32
CA ALA A 263 1.37 -4.74 1.83
C ALA A 263 1.08 -3.32 1.35
N VAL A 264 -0.12 -3.07 0.83
CA VAL A 264 -0.58 -1.71 0.52
C VAL A 264 -1.39 -1.20 1.70
N LEU A 265 -0.98 -0.05 2.23
CA LEU A 265 -1.56 0.60 3.40
C LEU A 265 -2.69 1.55 2.98
N PRO A 266 -3.60 1.94 3.90
CA PRO A 266 -4.64 2.91 3.59
C PRO A 266 -4.01 4.21 3.08
N PHE A 267 -4.46 4.68 1.91
CA PHE A 267 -4.02 5.99 1.43
C PHE A 267 -4.72 7.10 2.19
N THR A 268 -4.00 8.17 2.47
CA THR A 268 -4.54 9.33 3.20
C THR A 268 -5.27 10.27 2.25
N THR A 269 -6.33 10.92 2.73
CA THR A 269 -6.97 12.03 2.01
C THR A 269 -6.50 13.37 2.54
N ILE A 270 -6.23 14.32 1.64
CA ILE A 270 -5.86 15.69 2.01
C ILE A 270 -7.07 16.61 1.76
N GLY A 271 -7.98 16.70 2.73
CA GLY A 271 -9.20 17.54 2.70
C GLY A 271 -10.28 17.10 3.71
N SER A 272 -11.14 18.02 4.16
CA SER A 272 -12.06 17.87 5.31
C SER A 272 -13.38 17.13 5.08
N ASP A 273 -13.61 16.54 3.91
CA ASP A 273 -14.89 15.88 3.66
C ASP A 273 -14.80 14.41 4.09
N GLN A 274 -15.64 14.02 5.07
CA GLN A 274 -15.82 12.62 5.50
C GLN A 274 -16.14 11.67 4.34
N GLU A 275 -16.59 12.20 3.20
CA GLU A 275 -16.82 11.43 1.96
C GLU A 275 -15.53 11.08 1.20
N GLY A 276 -14.35 11.61 1.54
CA GLY A 276 -13.11 11.27 0.83
C GLY A 276 -12.49 9.92 1.23
N GLY A 277 -12.76 9.44 2.46
CA GLY A 277 -12.07 8.29 3.04
C GLY A 277 -12.23 7.01 2.23
N TYR A 278 -13.46 6.65 1.85
CA TYR A 278 -13.72 5.45 1.06
C TYR A 278 -13.10 5.53 -0.35
N PHE A 279 -12.91 6.74 -0.90
CA PHE A 279 -12.28 6.91 -2.21
C PHE A 279 -10.79 6.59 -2.16
N ALA A 280 -10.06 7.10 -1.17
CA ALA A 280 -8.64 6.76 -1.01
C ALA A 280 -8.43 5.29 -0.64
N GLU A 281 -9.30 4.74 0.21
CA GLU A 281 -9.32 3.30 0.49
C GLU A 281 -9.62 2.48 -0.78
N GLY A 282 -10.51 2.97 -1.65
CA GLY A 282 -10.86 2.34 -2.92
C GLY A 282 -9.70 2.32 -3.91
N VAL A 283 -8.98 3.44 -4.06
CA VAL A 283 -7.77 3.50 -4.90
C VAL A 283 -6.68 2.56 -4.39
N ALA A 284 -6.48 2.47 -3.08
CA ALA A 284 -5.55 1.51 -2.49
C ALA A 284 -6.00 0.05 -2.72
N ASP A 285 -7.29 -0.26 -2.59
CA ASP A 285 -7.86 -1.59 -2.89
C ASP A 285 -7.71 -1.97 -4.36
N ASP A 286 -7.84 -1.01 -5.28
CA ASP A 286 -7.61 -1.22 -6.70
C ASP A 286 -6.14 -1.57 -6.99
N ILE A 287 -5.20 -0.86 -6.36
CA ILE A 287 -3.76 -1.17 -6.48
C ILE A 287 -3.44 -2.56 -5.89
N ILE A 288 -4.04 -2.92 -4.75
CA ILE A 288 -3.93 -4.29 -4.19
C ILE A 288 -4.43 -5.29 -5.22
N THR A 289 -5.59 -5.05 -5.81
CA THR A 289 -6.21 -5.95 -6.79
C THR A 289 -5.30 -6.14 -8.01
N GLU A 290 -4.70 -5.06 -8.54
CA GLU A 290 -3.77 -5.14 -9.67
C GLU A 290 -2.47 -5.88 -9.33
N LEU A 291 -1.86 -5.58 -8.18
CA LEU A 291 -0.65 -6.27 -7.72
C LEU A 291 -0.89 -7.75 -7.45
N SER A 292 -2.06 -8.11 -6.91
CA SER A 292 -2.40 -9.48 -6.54
C SER A 292 -2.48 -10.44 -7.74
N ARG A 293 -2.68 -9.90 -8.96
CA ARG A 293 -2.66 -10.67 -10.20
C ARG A 293 -1.27 -11.21 -10.56
N ASP A 294 -0.21 -10.63 -10.01
CA ASP A 294 1.15 -11.10 -10.26
C ASP A 294 1.53 -12.28 -9.36
N LYS A 295 1.75 -13.44 -9.97
CA LYS A 295 2.17 -14.67 -9.28
C LYS A 295 3.57 -14.58 -8.67
N GLU A 296 4.43 -13.68 -9.18
CA GLU A 296 5.77 -13.46 -8.65
C GLU A 296 5.74 -12.66 -7.34
N LEU A 297 4.63 -11.98 -7.05
CA LEU A 297 4.45 -11.24 -5.81
C LEU A 297 3.64 -12.03 -4.78
N PHE A 298 3.99 -11.83 -3.51
CA PHE A 298 3.13 -12.11 -2.37
C PHE A 298 2.48 -10.81 -1.92
N VAL A 299 1.16 -10.70 -2.07
CA VAL A 299 0.42 -9.48 -1.72
C VAL A 299 -0.49 -9.78 -0.53
N VAL A 300 -0.36 -8.99 0.53
CA VAL A 300 -1.24 -9.10 1.71
C VAL A 300 -2.60 -8.48 1.42
N ALA A 301 -3.65 -9.17 1.83
CA ALA A 301 -5.03 -8.74 1.66
C ALA A 301 -5.32 -7.41 2.40
N ARG A 302 -6.15 -6.57 1.77
CA ARG A 302 -6.56 -5.23 2.25
C ARG A 302 -6.97 -5.20 3.72
N ARG A 303 -7.82 -6.14 4.15
CA ARG A 303 -8.36 -6.17 5.53
C ARG A 303 -7.24 -6.26 6.57
N SER A 304 -6.22 -7.08 6.28
CA SER A 304 -5.07 -7.23 7.16
C SER A 304 -4.19 -5.99 7.15
N SER A 305 -3.83 -5.49 5.97
CA SER A 305 -2.96 -4.32 5.88
C SER A 305 -3.59 -3.07 6.53
N PHE A 306 -4.88 -2.86 6.32
CA PHE A 306 -5.57 -1.67 6.83
C PHE A 306 -5.76 -1.72 8.34
N ARG A 307 -6.12 -2.89 8.89
CA ARG A 307 -6.24 -3.05 10.35
C ARG A 307 -4.90 -2.82 11.04
N VAL A 308 -3.82 -3.43 10.54
CA VAL A 308 -2.50 -3.28 11.15
C VAL A 308 -2.01 -1.85 11.07
N ALA A 309 -2.26 -1.15 9.97
CA ALA A 309 -1.92 0.27 9.84
C ALA A 309 -2.70 1.18 10.80
N GLN A 310 -3.93 0.82 11.16
CA GLN A 310 -4.70 1.55 12.18
C GLN A 310 -4.18 1.29 13.61
N GLU A 311 -3.75 0.06 13.88
CA GLU A 311 -3.24 -0.37 15.19
C GLU A 311 -1.77 0.01 15.43
N ASN A 312 -0.99 0.27 14.37
CA ASN A 312 0.45 0.52 14.43
C ASN A 312 0.83 1.78 13.64
N GLY A 313 1.47 2.75 14.29
CA GLY A 313 1.92 3.99 13.65
C GLY A 313 3.28 3.91 12.96
N GLU A 314 4.06 2.84 13.17
CA GLU A 314 5.42 2.69 12.61
C GLU A 314 5.43 1.71 11.44
N LEU A 315 5.89 2.16 10.27
CA LEU A 315 5.89 1.38 9.02
C LEU A 315 6.72 0.08 9.11
N SER A 316 7.84 0.09 9.84
CA SER A 316 8.67 -1.10 10.07
C SER A 316 7.90 -2.18 10.85
N ALA A 317 7.16 -1.77 11.89
CA ALA A 317 6.34 -2.65 12.73
C ALA A 317 5.20 -3.28 11.92
N ILE A 318 4.58 -2.52 10.99
CA ILE A 318 3.55 -3.04 10.08
C ILE A 318 4.12 -4.18 9.21
N GLY A 319 5.32 -4.00 8.64
CA GLY A 319 5.97 -5.01 7.82
C GLY A 319 6.22 -6.31 8.58
N SER A 320 6.71 -6.19 9.82
CA SER A 320 6.93 -7.37 10.67
C SER A 320 5.64 -8.03 11.14
N ALA A 321 4.57 -7.27 11.40
CA ALA A 321 3.29 -7.81 11.82
C ALA A 321 2.58 -8.59 10.70
N LEU A 322 2.77 -8.17 9.44
CA LEU A 322 2.18 -8.80 8.26
C LEU A 322 3.08 -9.86 7.61
N GLY A 323 4.35 -9.91 8.00
CA GLY A 323 5.35 -10.77 7.38
C GLY A 323 5.61 -10.40 5.92
N VAL A 324 5.86 -9.12 5.65
CA VAL A 324 6.18 -8.58 4.30
C VAL A 324 7.48 -7.77 4.30
N ARG A 325 8.14 -7.74 3.14
CA ARG A 325 9.40 -7.00 2.92
C ARG A 325 9.18 -5.54 2.54
N HIS A 326 8.03 -5.21 1.96
CA HIS A 326 7.72 -3.85 1.51
C HIS A 326 6.34 -3.39 1.95
N ASN A 327 6.20 -2.08 2.18
CA ASN A 327 4.93 -1.40 2.33
C ASN A 327 4.77 -0.38 1.20
N LEU A 328 3.57 -0.32 0.61
CA LEU A 328 3.14 0.75 -0.27
C LEU A 328 2.21 1.68 0.49
N THR A 329 2.52 2.96 0.58
CA THR A 329 1.68 3.98 1.20
C THR A 329 1.53 5.18 0.29
N GLY A 330 0.58 6.06 0.58
CA GLY A 330 0.29 7.15 -0.32
C GLY A 330 -0.77 8.13 0.18
N SER A 331 -1.04 9.11 -0.68
CA SER A 331 -2.10 10.09 -0.48
C SER A 331 -2.87 10.28 -1.77
N VAL A 332 -4.19 10.43 -1.65
CA VAL A 332 -5.08 10.78 -2.75
C VAL A 332 -5.72 12.13 -2.48
N ARG A 333 -5.70 13.01 -3.46
CA ARG A 333 -6.46 14.26 -3.45
C ARG A 333 -7.27 14.40 -4.73
N ARG A 334 -8.58 14.54 -4.58
CA ARG A 334 -9.49 14.84 -5.67
C ARG A 334 -9.91 16.30 -5.63
N ALA A 335 -9.93 16.96 -6.78
CA ALA A 335 -10.44 18.31 -6.94
C ALA A 335 -11.22 18.37 -8.27
N GLY A 336 -12.54 18.20 -8.20
CA GLY A 336 -13.38 18.07 -9.39
C GLY A 336 -13.01 16.84 -10.21
N ASP A 337 -12.61 17.06 -11.47
CA ASP A 337 -12.18 16.04 -12.43
C ASP A 337 -10.67 15.75 -12.39
N ARG A 338 -9.92 16.38 -11.47
CA ARG A 338 -8.48 16.17 -11.32
C ARG A 338 -8.13 15.37 -10.09
N LEU A 339 -7.13 14.51 -10.26
CA LEU A 339 -6.59 13.64 -9.23
C LEU A 339 -5.10 13.94 -9.04
N ARG A 340 -4.69 14.04 -7.77
CA ARG A 340 -3.30 13.94 -7.35
C ARG A 340 -3.11 12.69 -6.53
N LEU A 341 -2.28 11.77 -7.02
CA LEU A 341 -1.88 10.55 -6.34
C LEU A 341 -0.41 10.64 -5.99
N SER A 342 -0.05 10.46 -4.72
CA SER A 342 1.33 10.26 -4.28
C SER A 342 1.47 8.83 -3.80
N VAL A 343 2.49 8.12 -4.27
CA VAL A 343 2.75 6.73 -3.89
C VAL A 343 4.19 6.59 -3.44
N HIS A 344 4.40 5.84 -2.36
CA HIS A 344 5.68 5.60 -1.70
C HIS A 344 5.82 4.11 -1.42
N LEU A 345 6.86 3.49 -1.97
CA LEU A 345 7.24 2.10 -1.73
C LEU A 345 8.43 2.07 -0.78
N ILE A 346 8.27 1.38 0.34
CA ILE A 346 9.21 1.43 1.47
C ILE A 346 9.63 0.00 1.82
N ALA A 347 10.94 -0.23 1.93
CA ALA A 347 11.49 -1.48 2.43
C ALA A 347 11.35 -1.54 3.96
N CYS A 348 10.67 -2.57 4.48
CA CYS A 348 10.31 -2.67 5.90
C CYS A 348 11.52 -2.86 6.83
N GLU A 349 12.55 -3.57 6.36
CA GLU A 349 13.75 -3.90 7.15
C GLU A 349 14.60 -2.66 7.45
N THR A 350 14.79 -1.81 6.45
CA THR A 350 15.67 -0.64 6.52
C THR A 350 14.90 0.68 6.72
N GLY A 351 13.59 0.68 6.46
CA GLY A 351 12.78 1.89 6.38
C GLY A 351 13.11 2.79 5.19
N THR A 352 13.91 2.31 4.22
CA THR A 352 14.31 3.10 3.05
C THR A 352 13.20 3.16 2.01
N GLU A 353 12.99 4.34 1.44
CA GLU A 353 12.11 4.51 0.28
C GLU A 353 12.77 3.91 -0.97
N ALA A 354 12.20 2.82 -1.49
CA ALA A 354 12.67 2.13 -2.68
C ALA A 354 12.20 2.84 -3.97
N TRP A 355 11.02 3.47 -3.93
CA TRP A 355 10.46 4.25 -5.02
C TRP A 355 9.40 5.21 -4.50
N ALA A 356 9.30 6.39 -5.12
CA ALA A 356 8.19 7.31 -4.90
C ALA A 356 7.84 8.03 -6.19
N GLU A 357 6.55 8.27 -6.39
CA GLU A 357 6.05 8.96 -7.57
C GLU A 357 4.81 9.80 -7.26
N ARG A 358 4.63 10.87 -8.05
CA ARG A 358 3.48 11.77 -7.96
C ARG A 358 2.80 11.87 -9.32
N TYR A 359 1.55 11.45 -9.38
CA TYR A 359 0.72 11.53 -10.55
C TYR A 359 -0.23 12.73 -10.45
N TYR A 360 -0.27 13.53 -11.51
CA TYR A 360 -1.23 14.61 -11.71
C TYR A 360 -1.99 14.29 -13.00
N ARG A 361 -3.22 13.80 -12.85
CA ARG A 361 -4.00 13.26 -13.97
C ARG A 361 -5.46 13.65 -13.86
N ARG A 362 -6.21 13.44 -14.94
CA ARG A 362 -7.66 13.51 -14.89
C ARG A 362 -8.19 12.24 -14.26
N LEU A 363 -9.39 12.32 -13.72
CA LEU A 363 -10.04 11.22 -13.02
C LEU A 363 -10.34 10.03 -13.96
N GLU A 364 -10.56 10.31 -15.24
CA GLU A 364 -10.71 9.31 -16.31
C GLU A 364 -9.44 8.47 -16.53
N ASP A 365 -8.26 9.03 -16.26
CA ASP A 365 -6.96 8.35 -16.41
C ASP A 365 -6.57 7.55 -15.15
N LEU A 366 -7.42 7.49 -14.12
CA LEU A 366 -7.08 6.86 -12.84
C LEU A 366 -6.66 5.39 -13.01
N PHE A 367 -7.34 4.65 -13.89
CA PHE A 367 -7.04 3.23 -14.14
C PHE A 367 -5.67 3.03 -14.79
N ASP A 368 -5.28 3.93 -15.70
CA ASP A 368 -3.94 3.91 -16.29
C ASP A 368 -2.87 4.19 -15.23
N VAL A 369 -3.14 5.11 -14.30
CA VAL A 369 -2.26 5.38 -13.17
C VAL A 369 -2.14 4.16 -12.25
N GLN A 370 -3.25 3.50 -11.91
CA GLN A 370 -3.22 2.29 -11.07
C GLN A 370 -2.39 1.19 -11.71
N LEU A 371 -2.55 0.97 -13.03
CA LEU A 371 -1.78 -0.01 -13.78
C LEU A 371 -0.29 0.34 -13.83
N ASP A 372 0.04 1.62 -14.02
CA ASP A 372 1.41 2.10 -14.02
C ASP A 372 2.09 1.95 -12.65
N VAL A 373 1.36 2.26 -11.56
CA VAL A 373 1.82 2.03 -10.19
C VAL A 373 2.12 0.55 -9.96
N ALA A 374 1.18 -0.34 -10.32
CA ALA A 374 1.38 -1.78 -10.14
C ALA A 374 2.61 -2.28 -10.92
N ARG A 375 2.78 -1.83 -12.17
CA ARG A 375 3.94 -2.17 -13.02
C ARG A 375 5.25 -1.68 -12.44
N THR A 376 5.28 -0.45 -11.98
CA THR A 376 6.49 0.16 -11.41
C THR A 376 6.85 -0.51 -10.09
N VAL A 377 5.88 -0.77 -9.22
CA VAL A 377 6.10 -1.51 -7.97
C VAL A 377 6.65 -2.90 -8.25
N THR A 378 5.99 -3.67 -9.12
CA THR A 378 6.45 -5.03 -9.43
C THR A 378 7.86 -5.02 -10.00
N SER A 379 8.16 -4.14 -10.97
CA SER A 379 9.51 -4.05 -11.54
C SER A 379 10.57 -3.64 -10.53
N THR A 380 10.23 -2.76 -9.58
CA THR A 380 11.12 -2.29 -8.53
C THR A 380 11.46 -3.40 -7.53
N ILE A 381 10.46 -4.19 -7.07
CA ILE A 381 10.67 -5.20 -6.02
C ILE A 381 11.05 -6.58 -6.55
N ALA A 382 10.57 -6.97 -7.74
CA ALA A 382 10.86 -8.27 -8.35
C ALA A 382 12.10 -8.22 -9.26
N GLY A 383 12.64 -7.03 -9.54
CA GLY A 383 13.87 -6.85 -10.32
C GLY A 383 13.74 -7.26 -11.80
N ARG A 384 12.52 -7.40 -12.31
CA ARG A 384 12.21 -7.76 -13.69
C ARG A 384 11.04 -6.92 -14.17
N LEU A 385 11.09 -6.46 -15.42
CA LEU A 385 9.88 -6.09 -16.15
C LEU A 385 9.05 -7.35 -16.31
N THR A 386 8.19 -7.66 -15.34
CA THR A 386 7.11 -8.61 -15.61
C THR A 386 6.25 -7.97 -16.67
N ALA A 387 5.96 -8.73 -17.73
CA ALA A 387 4.87 -8.39 -18.62
C ALA A 387 3.58 -8.57 -17.81
N LEU A 388 3.24 -7.61 -16.93
CA LEU A 388 1.87 -7.43 -16.47
C LEU A 388 1.07 -7.24 -17.76
N ALA A 389 0.46 -8.35 -18.17
CA ALA A 389 0.09 -8.68 -19.53
C ALA A 389 -0.26 -7.44 -20.35
N ASP A 390 0.57 -7.12 -21.34
CA ASP A 390 0.42 -5.93 -22.14
C ASP A 390 -0.95 -5.86 -22.83
N LYS A 391 -1.59 -4.70 -22.66
CA LYS A 391 -2.54 -4.04 -23.57
C LYS A 391 -3.92 -4.67 -23.85
N ALA A 392 -4.32 -5.79 -23.25
CA ALA A 392 -5.62 -6.41 -23.59
C ALA A 392 -6.64 -6.59 -22.45
N ARG A 393 -6.34 -6.25 -21.19
CA ARG A 393 -7.16 -6.72 -20.04
C ARG A 393 -7.54 -5.68 -18.99
N ALA A 394 -7.50 -4.39 -19.34
CA ALA A 394 -8.36 -3.47 -18.61
C ALA A 394 -9.80 -3.83 -18.99
N GLY A 395 -10.52 -4.57 -18.13
CA GLY A 395 -11.97 -4.55 -18.17
C GLY A 395 -12.38 -3.08 -18.30
N LYS A 396 -13.20 -2.77 -19.31
CA LYS A 396 -13.40 -1.38 -19.76
C LYS A 396 -13.52 -0.46 -18.55
N SER A 397 -12.60 0.49 -18.44
CA SER A 397 -12.71 1.57 -17.46
C SER A 397 -14.14 2.12 -17.55
N PRO A 398 -14.84 2.31 -16.42
CA PRO A 398 -16.22 2.76 -16.44
C PRO A 398 -16.33 4.03 -17.29
N GLU A 399 -17.32 4.06 -18.17
CA GLU A 399 -17.59 5.23 -19.00
C GLU A 399 -18.17 6.37 -18.14
N SER A 400 -18.66 6.04 -16.93
CA SER A 400 -19.21 6.96 -15.95
C SER A 400 -18.48 6.90 -14.61
N PHE A 401 -17.97 8.05 -14.16
CA PHE A 401 -17.40 8.19 -12.81
C PHE A 401 -18.44 7.94 -11.71
N ASP A 402 -19.72 8.22 -11.95
CA ASP A 402 -20.80 7.95 -10.99
C ASP A 402 -20.95 6.44 -10.73
N ALA A 403 -20.80 5.62 -11.78
CA ALA A 403 -20.77 4.17 -11.65
C ALA A 403 -19.55 3.68 -10.85
N TYR A 404 -18.38 4.32 -11.06
CA TYR A 404 -17.18 4.06 -10.28
C TYR A 404 -17.34 4.40 -8.79
N ASP A 405 -17.87 5.58 -8.47
CA ASP A 405 -18.13 6.04 -7.09
C ASP A 405 -19.00 5.04 -6.32
N HIS A 406 -20.07 4.60 -6.95
CA HIS A 406 -20.95 3.58 -6.38
C HIS A 406 -20.27 2.22 -6.19
N VAL A 407 -19.40 1.79 -7.10
CA VAL A 407 -18.60 0.57 -6.91
C VAL A 407 -17.66 0.69 -5.70
N LEU A 408 -16.98 1.83 -5.52
CA LEU A 408 -16.12 2.02 -4.35
C LEU A 408 -16.89 2.00 -3.03
N ARG A 409 -18.07 2.62 -2.99
CA ARG A 409 -18.96 2.56 -1.81
C ARG A 409 -19.43 1.14 -1.54
N ALA A 410 -19.80 0.39 -2.58
CA ALA A 410 -20.19 -1.00 -2.44
C ALA A 410 -19.04 -1.85 -1.89
N GLN A 411 -17.83 -1.69 -2.41
CA GLN A 411 -16.64 -2.39 -1.90
C GLN A 411 -16.40 -2.10 -0.44
N HIS A 412 -16.50 -0.84 -0.01
CA HIS A 412 -16.36 -0.49 1.41
C HIS A 412 -17.32 -1.30 2.29
N TYR A 413 -18.59 -1.46 1.89
CA TYR A 413 -19.56 -2.27 2.62
C TYR A 413 -19.25 -3.78 2.58
N LEU A 414 -18.84 -4.33 1.43
CA LEU A 414 -18.56 -5.77 1.27
C LEU A 414 -17.47 -6.28 2.23
N GLN A 415 -16.58 -5.41 2.72
CA GLN A 415 -15.51 -5.78 3.68
C GLN A 415 -16.01 -6.20 5.07
N HIS A 416 -17.26 -5.85 5.42
CA HIS A 416 -17.79 -6.06 6.78
C HIS A 416 -18.45 -7.43 6.98
N TYR A 417 -18.77 -8.16 5.89
CA TYR A 417 -19.38 -9.50 5.94
C TYR A 417 -20.67 -9.60 6.78
N THR A 418 -21.46 -8.53 6.82
CA THR A 418 -22.79 -8.54 7.44
C THR A 418 -23.88 -8.53 6.36
N ARG A 419 -25.03 -9.15 6.66
CA ARG A 419 -26.19 -9.13 5.78
C ARG A 419 -26.68 -7.72 5.48
N ALA A 420 -26.61 -6.82 6.46
CA ALA A 420 -27.02 -5.43 6.30
C ALA A 420 -26.08 -4.65 5.37
N ASP A 421 -24.77 -4.84 5.49
CA ASP A 421 -23.79 -4.17 4.63
C ASP A 421 -23.82 -4.71 3.21
N TYR A 422 -24.03 -6.01 3.01
CA TYR A 422 -24.22 -6.57 1.67
C TYR A 422 -25.49 -6.06 0.98
N ALA A 423 -26.58 -5.85 1.72
CA ALA A 423 -27.78 -5.21 1.19
C ALA A 423 -27.49 -3.75 0.73
N ARG A 424 -26.71 -2.99 1.50
CA ARG A 424 -26.26 -1.64 1.12
C ARG A 424 -25.32 -1.67 -0.09
N ALA A 425 -24.39 -2.62 -0.13
CA ALA A 425 -23.50 -2.81 -1.27
C ALA A 425 -24.30 -3.08 -2.55
N ARG A 426 -25.30 -3.97 -2.47
CA ARG A 426 -26.19 -4.28 -3.60
C ARG A 426 -26.93 -3.04 -4.10
N GLU A 427 -27.46 -2.20 -3.22
CA GLU A 427 -28.12 -0.95 -3.62
C GLU A 427 -27.18 -0.04 -4.43
N HIS A 428 -25.93 0.11 -3.98
CA HIS A 428 -24.93 0.88 -4.74
C HIS A 428 -24.56 0.21 -6.07
N LEU A 429 -24.39 -1.10 -6.10
CA LEU A 429 -24.06 -1.84 -7.33
C LEU A 429 -25.19 -1.76 -8.36
N GLU A 430 -26.46 -1.81 -7.92
CA GLU A 430 -27.61 -1.59 -8.79
C GLU A 430 -27.63 -0.17 -9.37
N LYS A 431 -27.27 0.84 -8.58
CA LYS A 431 -27.11 2.21 -9.12
C LYS A 431 -25.94 2.29 -10.10
N ALA A 432 -24.81 1.63 -9.82
CA ALA A 432 -23.67 1.57 -10.73
C ALA A 432 -24.02 0.94 -12.08
N THR A 433 -24.70 -0.21 -12.08
CA THR A 433 -25.13 -0.89 -13.32
C THR A 433 -26.20 -0.12 -14.09
N LYS A 434 -26.98 0.76 -13.45
CA LYS A 434 -27.89 1.68 -14.14
C LYS A 434 -27.15 2.86 -14.75
N ALA A 435 -26.17 3.41 -14.04
CA ALA A 435 -25.35 4.52 -14.51
C ALA A 435 -24.43 4.11 -15.67
N ASP A 436 -23.90 2.88 -15.63
CA ASP A 436 -23.11 2.27 -16.71
C ASP A 436 -23.46 0.78 -16.84
N PRO A 437 -24.39 0.42 -17.74
CA PRO A 437 -24.75 -0.98 -17.99
C PRO A 437 -23.60 -1.86 -18.49
N GLY A 438 -22.57 -1.26 -19.09
CA GLY A 438 -21.39 -1.94 -19.62
C GLY A 438 -20.29 -2.16 -18.58
N TYR A 439 -20.44 -1.64 -17.36
CA TYR A 439 -19.40 -1.70 -16.34
C TYR A 439 -19.29 -3.10 -15.72
N ALA A 440 -18.43 -3.94 -16.31
CA ALA A 440 -18.28 -5.35 -15.95
C ALA A 440 -18.04 -5.58 -14.45
N ARG A 441 -17.19 -4.76 -13.83
CA ARG A 441 -16.86 -4.85 -12.40
C ARG A 441 -18.08 -4.68 -11.49
N ALA A 442 -19.01 -3.79 -11.84
CA ALA A 442 -20.24 -3.61 -11.07
C ALA A 442 -21.10 -4.87 -11.11
N HIS A 443 -21.22 -5.51 -12.27
CA HIS A 443 -21.94 -6.80 -12.41
C HIS A 443 -21.23 -7.94 -11.68
N GLY A 444 -19.89 -8.01 -11.73
CA GLY A 444 -19.13 -9.03 -11.01
C GLY A 444 -19.27 -8.92 -9.49
N LEU A 445 -19.20 -7.71 -8.94
CA LEU A 445 -19.46 -7.47 -7.52
C LEU A 445 -20.92 -7.71 -7.13
N LEU A 446 -21.87 -7.44 -8.03
CA LEU A 446 -23.29 -7.75 -7.82
C LEU A 446 -23.49 -9.28 -7.74
N CYS A 447 -22.80 -10.04 -8.59
CA CYS A 447 -22.78 -11.50 -8.54
C CYS A 447 -22.26 -12.02 -7.18
N ILE A 448 -21.18 -11.43 -6.66
CA ILE A 448 -20.68 -11.73 -5.31
C ILE A 448 -21.73 -11.39 -4.24
N ALA A 449 -22.37 -10.22 -4.31
CA ALA A 449 -23.39 -9.83 -3.34
C ALA A 449 -24.58 -10.82 -3.34
N SER A 450 -25.06 -11.21 -4.53
CA SER A 450 -26.11 -12.22 -4.69
C SER A 450 -25.73 -13.59 -4.13
N LEU A 451 -24.46 -14.01 -4.26
CA LEU A 451 -23.98 -15.27 -3.69
C LEU A 451 -24.06 -15.26 -2.16
N TYR A 452 -23.70 -14.17 -1.51
CA TYR A 452 -23.77 -14.07 -0.05
C TYR A 452 -25.20 -13.91 0.46
N ASP A 453 -26.07 -13.19 -0.28
CA ASP A 453 -27.51 -13.19 -0.02
C ASP A 453 -28.08 -14.61 -0.02
N TRP A 454 -27.64 -15.44 -0.98
CA TRP A 454 -27.98 -16.86 -1.00
C TRP A 454 -27.45 -17.61 0.22
N PHE A 455 -26.18 -17.43 0.61
CA PHE A 455 -25.63 -18.08 1.81
C PHE A 455 -26.40 -17.75 3.09
N TRP A 456 -26.94 -16.54 3.23
CA TRP A 456 -27.75 -16.16 4.40
C TRP A 456 -29.19 -16.68 4.34
N ALA A 457 -29.76 -16.79 3.15
CA ALA A 457 -31.15 -17.20 2.97
C ALA A 457 -31.30 -18.73 2.89
N MET A 458 -30.34 -19.42 2.26
CA MET A 458 -30.38 -20.85 1.93
C MET A 458 -31.73 -21.28 1.32
N THR A 459 -32.36 -20.40 0.52
CA THR A 459 -33.73 -20.58 -0.01
C THR A 459 -33.77 -21.42 -1.29
N GLU A 460 -34.85 -22.19 -1.47
CA GLU A 460 -35.14 -22.94 -2.71
C GLU A 460 -35.29 -21.97 -3.91
N GLY A 461 -34.53 -22.22 -4.99
CA GLY A 461 -34.36 -21.33 -6.16
C GLY A 461 -33.06 -20.51 -6.19
N GLY A 462 -32.31 -20.55 -5.09
CA GLY A 462 -31.42 -19.47 -4.66
C GLY A 462 -30.09 -19.23 -5.37
N LEU A 463 -29.73 -19.98 -6.40
CA LEU A 463 -28.51 -19.73 -7.19
C LEU A 463 -28.80 -19.18 -8.59
N THR A 464 -30.07 -19.12 -9.00
CA THR A 464 -30.46 -18.65 -10.33
C THR A 464 -30.03 -17.21 -10.58
N ASP A 465 -30.18 -16.33 -9.59
CA ASP A 465 -29.78 -14.93 -9.67
C ASP A 465 -28.25 -14.77 -9.75
N VAL A 466 -27.51 -15.61 -9.01
CA VAL A 466 -26.04 -15.65 -9.07
C VAL A 466 -25.57 -16.06 -10.45
N LEU A 467 -26.14 -17.14 -11.00
CA LEU A 467 -25.81 -17.63 -12.35
C LEU A 467 -26.16 -16.59 -13.42
N THR A 468 -27.35 -15.99 -13.35
CA THR A 468 -27.81 -14.98 -14.33
C THR A 468 -26.96 -13.72 -14.30
N THR A 469 -26.61 -13.23 -13.11
CA THR A 469 -25.78 -12.04 -12.94
C THR A 469 -24.33 -12.32 -13.34
N GLY A 470 -23.82 -13.50 -12.99
CA GLY A 470 -22.48 -13.93 -13.38
C GLY A 470 -22.34 -14.13 -14.89
N ASP A 471 -23.33 -14.70 -15.57
CA ASP A 471 -23.30 -14.84 -17.04
C ASP A 471 -23.27 -13.47 -17.74
N LYS A 472 -24.00 -12.48 -17.21
CA LYS A 472 -23.92 -11.09 -17.70
C LYS A 472 -22.55 -10.47 -17.46
N ALA A 473 -21.99 -10.66 -16.27
CA ALA A 473 -20.66 -10.16 -15.93
C ALA A 473 -19.58 -10.75 -16.85
N LEU A 474 -19.59 -12.07 -17.09
CA LEU A 474 -18.67 -12.73 -18.01
C LEU A 474 -18.82 -12.28 -19.47
N ALA A 475 -20.05 -11.96 -19.90
CA ALA A 475 -20.27 -11.43 -21.24
C ALA A 475 -19.66 -10.03 -21.44
N LEU A 476 -19.46 -9.27 -20.36
CA LEU A 476 -18.81 -7.96 -20.37
C LEU A 476 -17.30 -8.06 -20.16
N ASP A 477 -16.85 -8.94 -19.27
CA ASP A 477 -15.43 -9.23 -18.98
C ASP A 477 -15.26 -10.66 -18.44
N ASP A 478 -14.63 -11.53 -19.24
CA ASP A 478 -14.32 -12.92 -18.88
C ASP A 478 -12.97 -13.09 -18.15
N GLN A 479 -12.34 -11.97 -17.77
CA GLN A 479 -11.09 -11.92 -17.01
C GLN A 479 -11.29 -11.42 -15.57
N ASP A 480 -12.54 -11.26 -15.11
CA ASP A 480 -12.81 -10.94 -13.70
C ASP A 480 -12.77 -12.18 -12.79
N ALA A 481 -11.76 -12.24 -11.92
CA ALA A 481 -11.56 -13.33 -10.97
C ALA A 481 -12.74 -13.49 -10.00
N LYS A 482 -13.37 -12.39 -9.56
CA LYS A 482 -14.48 -12.42 -8.59
C LYS A 482 -15.76 -12.97 -9.20
N THR A 483 -16.05 -12.65 -10.45
CA THR A 483 -17.14 -13.26 -11.21
C THR A 483 -16.94 -14.76 -11.34
N HIS A 484 -15.74 -15.19 -11.75
CA HIS A 484 -15.41 -16.61 -11.83
C HIS A 484 -15.55 -17.30 -10.47
N LEU A 485 -15.05 -16.70 -9.38
CA LEU A 485 -15.24 -17.22 -8.04
C LEU A 485 -16.72 -17.42 -7.68
N ALA A 486 -17.56 -16.40 -7.89
CA ALA A 486 -18.98 -16.45 -7.55
C ALA A 486 -19.71 -17.57 -8.30
N LEU A 487 -19.43 -17.69 -9.61
CA LEU A 487 -19.96 -18.75 -10.46
C LEU A 487 -19.43 -20.12 -10.03
N GLY A 488 -18.15 -20.24 -9.68
CA GLY A 488 -17.55 -21.49 -9.19
C GLY A 488 -18.26 -22.03 -7.94
N VAL A 489 -18.52 -21.15 -6.97
CA VAL A 489 -19.28 -21.49 -5.76
C VAL A 489 -20.72 -21.87 -6.11
N ALA A 490 -21.41 -21.10 -6.96
CA ALA A 490 -22.78 -21.41 -7.37
C ALA A 490 -22.87 -22.75 -8.13
N GLN A 491 -21.92 -23.06 -9.00
CA GLN A 491 -21.88 -24.36 -9.70
C GLN A 491 -21.60 -25.51 -8.73
N LEU A 492 -20.72 -25.31 -7.75
CA LEU A 492 -20.44 -26.30 -6.71
C LEU A 492 -21.72 -26.64 -5.92
N PHE A 493 -22.42 -25.63 -5.39
CA PHE A 493 -23.66 -25.85 -4.65
C PHE A 493 -24.86 -26.24 -5.55
N SER A 494 -24.72 -26.15 -6.87
CA SER A 494 -25.62 -26.77 -7.85
C SER A 494 -25.22 -28.21 -8.22
N HIS A 495 -24.26 -28.81 -7.52
CA HIS A 495 -23.69 -30.14 -7.80
C HIS A 495 -23.13 -30.30 -9.23
N ARG A 496 -22.68 -29.21 -9.86
CA ARG A 496 -22.04 -29.20 -11.19
C ARG A 496 -20.53 -29.08 -11.03
N HIS A 497 -19.89 -30.09 -10.44
CA HIS A 497 -18.50 -30.06 -9.99
C HIS A 497 -17.49 -29.70 -11.10
N ASP A 498 -17.63 -30.24 -12.31
CA ASP A 498 -16.68 -29.95 -13.39
C ASP A 498 -16.75 -28.49 -13.85
N ARG A 499 -17.94 -27.87 -13.81
CA ARG A 499 -18.09 -26.43 -14.06
C ARG A 499 -17.50 -25.61 -12.92
N ALA A 500 -17.72 -26.04 -11.68
CA ALA A 500 -17.12 -25.39 -10.51
C ALA A 500 -15.59 -25.37 -10.63
N ILE A 501 -14.96 -26.52 -10.92
CA ILE A 501 -13.52 -26.64 -11.14
C ILE A 501 -13.03 -25.64 -12.18
N HIS A 502 -13.67 -25.61 -13.36
CA HIS A 502 -13.31 -24.67 -14.42
C HIS A 502 -13.28 -23.20 -13.93
N HIS A 503 -14.34 -22.76 -13.26
CA HIS A 503 -14.42 -21.38 -12.79
C HIS A 503 -13.40 -21.09 -11.67
N PHE A 504 -13.15 -22.03 -10.76
CA PHE A 504 -12.11 -21.87 -9.74
C PHE A 504 -10.70 -21.81 -10.33
N GLU A 505 -10.37 -22.66 -11.31
CA GLU A 505 -9.08 -22.62 -12.01
C GLU A 505 -8.86 -21.28 -12.73
N ARG A 506 -9.92 -20.75 -13.35
CA ARG A 506 -9.90 -19.40 -13.94
C ARG A 506 -9.66 -18.33 -12.89
N ALA A 507 -10.40 -18.34 -11.77
CA ALA A 507 -10.24 -17.36 -10.69
C ALA A 507 -8.81 -17.34 -10.13
N ILE A 508 -8.22 -18.51 -9.87
CA ILE A 508 -6.84 -18.65 -9.36
C ILE A 508 -5.82 -18.15 -10.38
N THR A 509 -6.02 -18.48 -11.66
CA THR A 509 -5.13 -18.02 -12.73
C THR A 509 -5.16 -16.49 -12.89
N LEU A 510 -6.34 -15.89 -12.72
CA LEU A 510 -6.56 -14.47 -12.88
C LEU A 510 -6.05 -13.67 -11.67
N ASN A 511 -6.22 -14.18 -10.46
CA ASN A 511 -5.77 -13.49 -9.24
C ASN A 511 -5.24 -14.49 -8.19
N PRO A 512 -3.96 -14.87 -8.26
CA PRO A 512 -3.36 -15.87 -7.37
C PRO A 512 -3.13 -15.38 -5.93
N ASN A 513 -3.22 -14.08 -5.64
CA ASN A 513 -3.09 -13.55 -4.28
C ASN A 513 -4.44 -13.10 -3.67
N ASP A 514 -5.57 -13.44 -4.27
CA ASP A 514 -6.89 -13.18 -3.67
C ASP A 514 -7.18 -14.23 -2.57
N ASP A 515 -7.27 -13.77 -1.32
CA ASP A 515 -7.48 -14.63 -0.15
C ASP A 515 -8.83 -15.36 -0.24
N LEU A 516 -9.88 -14.69 -0.74
CA LEU A 516 -11.19 -15.28 -0.88
C LEU A 516 -11.17 -16.41 -1.92
N VAL A 517 -10.48 -16.21 -3.05
CA VAL A 517 -10.30 -17.25 -4.07
C VAL A 517 -9.59 -18.47 -3.49
N ALA A 518 -8.51 -18.28 -2.74
CA ALA A 518 -7.76 -19.37 -2.12
C ALA A 518 -8.60 -20.14 -1.08
N ALA A 519 -9.33 -19.44 -0.20
CA ALA A 519 -10.16 -20.06 0.83
C ALA A 519 -11.32 -20.88 0.22
N GLU A 520 -12.00 -20.33 -0.78
CA GLU A 520 -13.11 -20.99 -1.48
C GLU A 520 -12.63 -22.15 -2.37
N HIS A 521 -11.44 -22.05 -2.94
CA HIS A 521 -10.82 -23.20 -3.61
C HIS A 521 -10.52 -24.34 -2.62
N GLY A 522 -10.08 -24.00 -1.40
CA GLY A 522 -9.94 -24.99 -0.33
C GLY A 522 -11.26 -25.71 0.00
N ARG A 523 -12.37 -24.96 0.02
CA ARG A 523 -13.72 -25.52 0.17
C ARG A 523 -14.10 -26.44 -0.99
N LEU A 524 -13.82 -26.04 -2.23
CA LEU A 524 -14.05 -26.90 -3.40
C LEU A 524 -13.32 -28.23 -3.22
N LEU A 525 -12.00 -28.18 -2.96
CA LEU A 525 -11.17 -29.38 -2.83
C LEU A 525 -11.66 -30.33 -1.73
N MET A 526 -12.09 -29.79 -0.58
CA MET A 526 -12.73 -30.59 0.48
C MET A 526 -13.96 -31.35 -0.03
N TYR A 527 -14.85 -30.72 -0.80
CA TYR A 527 -16.02 -31.39 -1.38
C TYR A 527 -15.68 -32.33 -2.55
N LEU A 528 -14.49 -32.18 -3.15
CA LEU A 528 -13.94 -33.08 -4.16
C LEU A 528 -13.11 -34.23 -3.57
N ASP A 529 -13.23 -34.50 -2.26
CA ASP A 529 -12.52 -35.58 -1.57
C ASP A 529 -10.99 -35.38 -1.51
N ARG A 530 -10.54 -34.12 -1.49
CA ARG A 530 -9.13 -33.70 -1.39
C ARG A 530 -8.92 -32.76 -0.19
N PRO A 531 -9.26 -33.17 1.04
CA PRO A 531 -9.26 -32.27 2.20
C PRO A 531 -7.86 -31.78 2.61
N GLU A 532 -6.80 -32.54 2.37
CA GLU A 532 -5.42 -32.14 2.67
C GLU A 532 -4.97 -30.98 1.77
N GLU A 533 -5.20 -31.11 0.46
CA GLU A 533 -4.92 -30.03 -0.48
C GLU A 533 -5.83 -28.82 -0.23
N GLY A 534 -7.08 -29.07 0.17
CA GLY A 534 -8.00 -28.02 0.61
C GLY A 534 -7.48 -27.25 1.82
N LEU A 535 -6.95 -27.96 2.81
CA LEU A 535 -6.35 -27.38 4.01
C LEU A 535 -5.15 -26.49 3.69
N GLU A 536 -4.28 -26.91 2.77
CA GLU A 536 -3.16 -26.09 2.31
C GLU A 536 -3.63 -24.76 1.71
N ARG A 537 -4.68 -24.80 0.87
CA ARG A 537 -5.26 -23.60 0.25
C ARG A 537 -5.92 -22.68 1.27
N VAL A 538 -6.64 -23.23 2.26
CA VAL A 538 -7.20 -22.43 3.36
C VAL A 538 -6.09 -21.76 4.19
N ARG A 539 -5.00 -22.47 4.48
CA ARG A 539 -3.86 -21.90 5.22
C ARG A 539 -3.11 -20.84 4.42
N GLU A 540 -2.98 -21.03 3.10
CA GLU A 540 -2.48 -19.99 2.21
C GLU A 540 -3.38 -18.75 2.25
N ALA A 541 -4.70 -18.92 2.21
CA ALA A 541 -5.64 -17.82 2.35
C ALA A 541 -5.48 -17.06 3.68
N MET A 542 -5.29 -17.79 4.79
CA MET A 542 -4.98 -17.19 6.11
C MET A 542 -3.61 -16.51 6.13
N ARG A 543 -2.64 -16.96 5.31
CA ARG A 543 -1.33 -16.31 5.18
C ARG A 543 -1.42 -15.02 4.38
N LEU A 544 -2.22 -14.99 3.32
CA LEU A 544 -2.55 -13.80 2.52
C LEU A 544 -3.35 -12.78 3.36
N ASN A 545 -4.20 -13.27 4.25
CA ASN A 545 -5.02 -12.45 5.16
C ASN A 545 -4.83 -12.88 6.63
N PRO A 546 -3.72 -12.50 7.31
CA PRO A 546 -3.47 -12.85 8.71
C PRO A 546 -4.59 -12.46 9.69
N TYR A 547 -5.42 -11.51 9.28
CA TYR A 547 -6.55 -10.95 10.03
C TYR A 547 -7.90 -11.24 9.35
N HIS A 548 -8.00 -12.44 8.80
CA HIS A 548 -9.16 -12.99 8.10
C HIS A 548 -10.43 -13.05 8.98
N PRO A 549 -11.63 -13.14 8.36
CA PRO A 549 -12.88 -13.40 9.08
C PRO A 549 -12.94 -14.82 9.66
N ASN A 550 -13.78 -15.01 10.69
CA ASN A 550 -13.89 -16.29 11.44
C ASN A 550 -14.27 -17.50 10.57
N TRP A 551 -14.93 -17.31 9.44
CA TRP A 551 -15.34 -18.44 8.58
C TRP A 551 -14.15 -19.17 7.94
N TYR A 552 -12.96 -18.58 7.89
CA TYR A 552 -11.75 -19.29 7.47
C TYR A 552 -11.37 -20.40 8.45
N TRP A 553 -11.46 -20.13 9.77
CA TRP A 553 -11.29 -21.17 10.80
C TRP A 553 -12.33 -22.28 10.66
N ASN A 554 -13.56 -21.94 10.25
CA ASN A 554 -14.57 -22.96 9.95
C ASN A 554 -14.14 -23.85 8.77
N LEU A 555 -13.60 -23.27 7.70
CA LEU A 555 -13.11 -24.09 6.58
C LEU A 555 -11.90 -24.94 6.96
N GLU A 556 -10.96 -24.39 7.74
CA GLU A 556 -9.81 -25.15 8.22
C GLU A 556 -10.28 -26.37 9.04
N GLY A 557 -11.14 -26.11 10.03
CA GLY A 557 -11.70 -27.16 10.88
C GLY A 557 -12.50 -28.21 10.08
N ARG A 558 -13.23 -27.79 9.04
CA ARG A 558 -13.97 -28.73 8.17
C ARG A 558 -13.04 -29.57 7.30
N CYS A 559 -11.99 -29.00 6.72
CA CYS A 559 -10.98 -29.76 6.00
C CYS A 559 -10.31 -30.79 6.92
N LEU A 560 -9.92 -30.36 8.13
CA LEU A 560 -9.32 -31.23 9.14
C LEU A 560 -10.27 -32.35 9.59
N HIS A 561 -11.54 -32.03 9.80
CA HIS A 561 -12.55 -33.02 10.19
C HIS A 561 -12.77 -34.05 9.07
N THR A 562 -12.98 -33.61 7.83
CA THR A 562 -13.15 -34.52 6.68
C THR A 562 -11.91 -35.40 6.45
N GLY A 563 -10.71 -34.86 6.71
CA GLY A 563 -9.44 -35.62 6.70
C GLY A 563 -9.17 -36.46 7.96
N GLY A 564 -10.09 -36.55 8.91
CA GLY A 564 -9.96 -37.36 10.13
C GLY A 564 -9.02 -36.81 11.21
N ARG A 565 -8.54 -35.57 11.08
CA ARG A 565 -7.64 -34.89 12.04
C ARG A 565 -8.42 -34.17 13.13
N TYR A 566 -9.19 -34.93 13.92
CA TYR A 566 -10.20 -34.39 14.84
C TYR A 566 -9.66 -33.43 15.90
N ASP A 567 -8.48 -33.69 16.49
CA ASP A 567 -7.92 -32.82 17.54
C ASP A 567 -7.53 -31.45 16.99
N GLU A 568 -6.98 -31.39 15.78
CA GLU A 568 -6.67 -30.13 15.11
C GLU A 568 -7.94 -29.42 14.63
N ALA A 569 -8.95 -30.17 14.18
CA ALA A 569 -10.25 -29.61 13.81
C ALA A 569 -10.91 -28.90 14.99
N ILE A 570 -10.90 -29.52 16.18
CA ILE A 570 -11.38 -28.90 17.43
C ILE A 570 -10.62 -27.60 17.70
N ALA A 571 -9.29 -27.62 17.66
CA ALA A 571 -8.48 -26.42 17.90
C ALA A 571 -8.76 -25.29 16.90
N ALA A 572 -9.07 -25.61 15.63
CA ALA A 572 -9.47 -24.62 14.64
C ALA A 572 -10.86 -24.05 14.94
N PHE A 573 -11.86 -24.89 15.23
CA PHE A 573 -13.21 -24.45 15.54
C PHE A 573 -13.29 -23.62 16.83
N GLU A 574 -12.48 -23.93 17.85
CA GLU A 574 -12.44 -23.18 19.11
C GLU A 574 -11.89 -21.75 18.99
N ARG A 575 -11.26 -21.40 17.85
CA ARG A 575 -10.88 -20.01 17.54
C ARG A 575 -12.02 -19.15 17.03
N ILE A 576 -13.18 -19.75 16.74
CA ILE A 576 -14.34 -19.02 16.23
C ILE A 576 -15.11 -18.43 17.41
N ASP A 577 -15.10 -17.10 17.50
CA ASP A 577 -16.01 -16.40 18.40
C ASP A 577 -17.45 -16.58 17.94
N ALA A 578 -18.35 -16.88 18.89
CA ALA A 578 -19.78 -17.12 18.65
C ALA A 578 -20.05 -18.13 17.51
N PRO A 579 -19.65 -19.41 17.68
CA PRO A 579 -19.79 -20.43 16.65
C PRO A 579 -21.26 -20.60 16.23
N GLN A 580 -21.49 -20.63 14.91
CA GLN A 580 -22.80 -20.98 14.37
C GLN A 580 -23.13 -22.45 14.63
N PHE A 581 -24.41 -22.82 14.53
CA PHE A 581 -24.87 -24.16 14.87
C PHE A 581 -24.17 -25.28 14.09
N TRP A 582 -23.77 -25.05 12.84
CA TRP A 582 -23.00 -26.02 12.05
C TRP A 582 -21.60 -26.29 12.64
N VAL A 583 -20.97 -25.27 13.22
CA VAL A 583 -19.68 -25.40 13.93
C VAL A 583 -19.87 -26.24 15.20
N GLU A 584 -20.93 -25.97 15.95
CA GLU A 584 -21.31 -26.76 17.14
C GLU A 584 -21.55 -28.24 16.79
N ALA A 585 -22.20 -28.52 15.64
CA ALA A 585 -22.36 -29.87 15.13
C ALA A 585 -21.00 -30.55 14.85
N HIS A 586 -20.08 -29.84 14.17
CA HIS A 586 -18.76 -30.40 13.87
C HIS A 586 -17.90 -30.61 15.13
N LEU A 587 -17.96 -29.70 16.10
CA LEU A 587 -17.31 -29.85 17.40
C LEU A 587 -17.84 -31.08 18.13
N ALA A 588 -19.17 -31.28 18.16
CA ALA A 588 -19.78 -32.46 18.78
C ALA A 588 -19.28 -33.76 18.13
N ALA A 589 -19.28 -33.83 16.80
CA ALA A 589 -18.74 -34.96 16.03
C ALA A 589 -17.26 -35.23 16.32
N CYS A 590 -16.40 -34.20 16.28
CA CYS A 590 -14.97 -34.37 16.52
C CYS A 590 -14.68 -34.83 17.97
N HIS A 591 -15.40 -34.30 18.96
CA HIS A 591 -15.26 -34.73 20.35
C HIS A 591 -15.74 -36.18 20.55
N ALA A 592 -16.86 -36.57 19.94
CA ALA A 592 -17.36 -37.94 19.99
C ALA A 592 -16.38 -38.94 19.35
N ALA A 593 -15.80 -38.60 18.20
CA ALA A 593 -14.78 -39.42 17.53
C ALA A 593 -13.51 -39.61 18.36
N ARG A 594 -13.24 -38.72 19.33
CA ARG A 594 -12.12 -38.83 20.29
C ARG A 594 -12.53 -39.43 21.64
N GLY A 595 -13.77 -39.92 21.77
CA GLY A 595 -14.30 -40.49 23.02
C GLY A 595 -14.55 -39.45 24.12
N ARG A 596 -14.55 -38.15 23.80
CA ARG A 596 -14.76 -37.05 24.76
C ARG A 596 -16.26 -36.76 24.93
N ASN A 597 -17.00 -37.76 25.41
CA ASN A 597 -18.47 -37.77 25.42
C ASN A 597 -19.11 -36.57 26.13
N GLU A 598 -18.55 -36.12 27.26
CA GLU A 598 -19.06 -34.94 27.98
C GLU A 598 -18.94 -33.65 27.16
N HIS A 599 -17.83 -33.49 26.44
CA HIS A 599 -17.62 -32.33 25.57
C HIS A 599 -18.56 -32.40 24.35
N ALA A 600 -18.70 -33.57 23.74
CA ALA A 600 -19.64 -33.80 22.64
C ALA A 600 -21.08 -33.45 23.05
N ALA A 601 -21.54 -33.92 24.22
CA ALA A 601 -22.88 -33.64 24.74
C ALA A 601 -23.12 -32.14 24.99
N ARG A 602 -22.10 -31.40 25.44
CA ARG A 602 -22.18 -29.94 25.63
C ARG A 602 -22.39 -29.21 24.30
N HIS A 603 -21.62 -29.57 23.26
CA HIS A 603 -21.76 -28.97 21.92
C HIS A 603 -23.09 -29.36 21.27
N LEU A 604 -23.53 -30.62 21.42
CA LEU A 604 -24.86 -31.07 20.99
C LEU A 604 -26.00 -30.28 21.66
N SER A 605 -25.86 -29.99 22.96
CA SER A 605 -26.86 -29.20 23.70
C SER A 605 -26.95 -27.77 23.16
N ARG A 606 -25.81 -27.14 22.81
CA ARG A 606 -25.79 -25.81 22.18
C ARG A 606 -26.39 -25.83 20.78
N LEU A 607 -26.07 -26.84 19.96
CA LEU A 607 -26.70 -27.05 18.66
C LEU A 607 -28.23 -27.11 18.80
N LYS A 608 -28.75 -27.93 19.74
CA LYS A 608 -30.21 -28.05 19.99
C LYS A 608 -30.83 -26.75 20.49
N GLN A 609 -30.11 -25.94 21.26
CA GLN A 609 -30.59 -24.60 21.68
C GLN A 609 -30.67 -23.62 20.51
N MET A 610 -29.70 -23.67 19.58
CA MET A 610 -29.65 -22.78 18.43
C MET A 610 -30.61 -23.19 17.31
N ARG A 611 -30.74 -24.50 17.05
CA ARG A 611 -31.54 -25.11 15.99
C ARG A 611 -32.17 -26.43 16.46
N PRO A 612 -33.32 -26.38 17.16
CA PRO A 612 -34.01 -27.58 17.63
C PRO A 612 -34.48 -28.52 16.50
N ASP A 613 -34.70 -27.95 15.32
CA ASP A 613 -35.17 -28.60 14.09
C ASP A 613 -34.04 -29.17 13.23
N PHE A 614 -32.78 -29.10 13.67
CA PHE A 614 -31.65 -29.61 12.90
C PHE A 614 -31.73 -31.12 12.73
N ARG A 615 -31.60 -31.61 11.49
CA ARG A 615 -31.67 -33.02 11.09
C ARG A 615 -30.60 -33.33 10.03
N LEU A 616 -30.02 -34.53 10.07
CA LEU A 616 -28.99 -34.93 9.10
C LEU A 616 -29.55 -35.09 7.70
N SER A 617 -30.80 -35.53 7.55
CA SER A 617 -31.52 -35.62 6.28
C SER A 617 -31.60 -34.27 5.55
N THR A 618 -31.94 -33.20 6.26
CA THR A 618 -31.93 -31.83 5.71
C THR A 618 -30.50 -31.32 5.53
N PHE A 619 -29.57 -31.65 6.43
CA PHE A 619 -28.18 -31.22 6.29
C PHE A 619 -27.50 -31.82 5.04
N ARG A 620 -27.78 -33.10 4.77
CA ARG A 620 -27.29 -33.84 3.61
C ARG A 620 -27.59 -33.15 2.29
N THR A 621 -28.81 -32.62 2.11
CA THR A 621 -29.20 -31.95 0.85
C THR A 621 -28.47 -30.64 0.59
N MET A 622 -27.84 -30.05 1.61
CA MET A 622 -27.09 -28.80 1.50
C MET A 622 -25.59 -29.01 1.21
N LEU A 623 -25.09 -30.25 1.27
CA LEU A 623 -23.66 -30.54 1.15
C LEU A 623 -23.28 -31.06 -0.25
N PRO A 624 -22.54 -30.29 -1.05
CA PRO A 624 -22.22 -30.64 -2.44
C PRO A 624 -21.03 -31.59 -2.59
N TYR A 625 -20.92 -32.63 -1.75
CA TYR A 625 -19.86 -33.63 -1.92
C TYR A 625 -19.98 -34.35 -3.26
N ARG A 626 -18.85 -34.53 -3.95
CA ARG A 626 -18.79 -35.31 -5.20
C ARG A 626 -18.85 -36.80 -4.93
N ASN A 627 -18.22 -37.24 -3.84
CA ASN A 627 -18.15 -38.64 -3.42
C ASN A 627 -19.16 -38.91 -2.30
N GLU A 628 -20.10 -39.81 -2.56
CA GLU A 628 -21.15 -40.19 -1.62
C GLU A 628 -20.60 -40.91 -0.39
N ASP A 629 -19.55 -41.71 -0.54
CA ASP A 629 -18.93 -42.41 0.59
C ASP A 629 -18.29 -41.42 1.57
N THR A 630 -17.74 -40.31 1.07
CA THR A 630 -17.16 -39.25 1.90
C THR A 630 -18.23 -38.50 2.66
N LEU A 631 -19.36 -38.20 2.01
CA LEU A 631 -20.52 -37.61 2.67
C LEU A 631 -21.06 -38.54 3.76
N GLU A 632 -21.19 -39.84 3.48
CA GLU A 632 -21.72 -40.79 4.46
C GLU A 632 -20.78 -40.96 5.67
N ARG A 633 -19.46 -41.00 5.47
CA ARG A 633 -18.49 -40.99 6.59
C ARG A 633 -18.64 -39.74 7.47
N LEU A 634 -18.84 -38.58 6.85
CA LEU A 634 -19.08 -37.35 7.59
C LEU A 634 -20.42 -37.40 8.36
N LEU A 635 -21.50 -37.86 7.73
CA LEU A 635 -22.80 -38.02 8.39
C LEU A 635 -22.74 -39.00 9.57
N GLU A 636 -22.01 -40.10 9.41
CA GLU A 636 -21.80 -41.07 10.49
C GLU A 636 -21.07 -40.45 11.69
N SER A 637 -20.10 -39.57 11.45
CA SER A 637 -19.44 -38.82 12.53
C SER A 637 -20.42 -37.98 13.36
N PHE A 638 -21.45 -37.42 12.72
CA PHE A 638 -22.50 -36.68 13.39
C PHE A 638 -23.49 -37.60 14.13
N ARG A 639 -23.83 -38.76 13.55
CA ARG A 639 -24.66 -39.78 14.23
C ARG A 639 -24.00 -40.28 15.50
N MET A 640 -22.69 -40.53 15.46
CA MET A 640 -21.90 -40.91 16.64
C MET A 640 -21.94 -39.85 17.76
N ALA A 641 -22.12 -38.56 17.41
CA ALA A 641 -22.32 -37.49 18.38
C ALA A 641 -23.76 -37.34 18.89
N GLY A 642 -24.70 -38.18 18.43
CA GLY A 642 -26.10 -38.17 18.85
C GLY A 642 -26.97 -37.16 18.09
N ILE A 643 -26.57 -36.75 16.88
CA ILE A 643 -27.41 -35.94 15.99
C ILE A 643 -28.41 -36.85 15.26
N GLU A 644 -29.67 -36.45 15.25
CA GLU A 644 -30.79 -37.21 14.68
C GLU A 644 -30.83 -37.10 13.14
N ASP A 645 -31.27 -38.17 12.48
CA ASP A 645 -31.49 -38.23 11.03
C ASP A 645 -32.60 -37.31 10.53
#